data_AF-N9RKN5-F1
#
_entry.id   AF-N9RKN5-F1
#
_cell.length_a   1.000
_cell.length_b   1.000
_cell.length_c   1.000
_cell.angle_alpha   90.00
_cell.angle_beta   90.00
_cell.angle_gamma   90.00
#
_symmetry.space_group_name_H-M   'P 1'
#
loop_
_entity.id
_entity.type
_entity.pdbx_description
1 polymer ?
#
loop_
_entity_poly.entity_id
_entity_poly.type
_entity_poly.pdbx_seq_one_letter_code
_entity_poly.pdbx_strand_id
1 'polypeptide(L)'
;MKDILPIGTPTLPFSELESQKFEILCTEILKRDPTFIDVHHILGKGRQQEGIDICAKYRDESFGLIAIECKCWKNYNSTELKETLNKFIKENEIKRNIKTYLLIFSQDSIPMNIEKKIRDYQDIFKKNYDIELETWTGIDLTRKCQSHPDLIKKYFPTAISDMFECKWMAKVNFIENLHKALLNQDPKIRDLGESLLDHSFVNPESLESKYIHGNHFTYKNKWVEISAILPTTNYFGSAAITITAHDTHGTIITLDNKWLLKNFLGNDGQPINSKYRPFYQGGVYQKEDQHIIDFKNCRFHLPLEAVEEISKAADILTHYYITAFENIEKLWSAKYFPFISKYKNEIQIGLCAIDTEMWDQIQEFIHAHDIDKGDSDWHIFYAHHAYLQVHSPRNTKELNTGFHGTFFAHNIDGINFSNEITLVWQKPYNHNDTISDKDWWSCEKAYTWITEKLIPKVIDWQIEKQLTGPLVKIIRSKSVTNKTKSYWDRYKPFRDIRKKALLDFNHFRELELIDVISRLQYFYICSESNRAYFDKKEISQLYRALISLIRHGRGYFPYLNSKLSFGSRDCSNINELIDYLNKKIEVESFLMNNNEIELIFRAMLEAIRDTDDWLTHQQKEEIYSALQPFMSFYDYTNSIERYSEF
;
A
#
# COMPACT_ATOMS: atom_id res chain seq x y z
N MET A 1 7.99 14.07 -22.07
CA MET A 1 8.80 14.58 -20.94
C MET A 1 10.01 15.28 -21.53
N LYS A 2 10.46 16.41 -20.96
CA LYS A 2 11.77 16.97 -21.36
C LYS A 2 12.83 16.04 -20.78
N ASP A 3 13.56 15.34 -21.65
CA ASP A 3 14.60 14.38 -21.26
C ASP A 3 15.82 15.13 -20.70
N ILE A 4 15.77 15.45 -19.41
CA ILE A 4 16.88 16.06 -18.68
C ILE A 4 17.75 14.93 -18.15
N LEU A 5 18.98 14.83 -18.67
CA LEU A 5 20.03 14.02 -18.05
C LEU A 5 20.15 14.42 -16.58
N PRO A 6 20.18 13.48 -15.61
CA PRO A 6 20.45 13.79 -14.22
C PRO A 6 21.70 14.67 -14.10
N ILE A 7 21.64 15.68 -13.25
CA ILE A 7 22.77 16.58 -13.02
C ILE A 7 23.97 15.72 -12.56
N GLY A 8 25.06 15.77 -13.33
CA GLY A 8 26.29 15.03 -13.03
C GLY A 8 26.51 13.73 -13.79
N THR A 9 25.64 13.34 -14.73
CA THR A 9 25.92 12.19 -15.62
C THR A 9 27.12 12.47 -16.53
N PRO A 10 28.21 11.68 -16.45
CA PRO A 10 29.33 11.80 -17.38
C PRO A 10 28.89 11.48 -18.81
N THR A 11 29.39 12.24 -19.79
CA THR A 11 29.22 11.97 -21.21
C THR A 11 30.00 10.73 -21.63
N LEU A 12 29.51 10.02 -22.65
CA LEU A 12 30.28 8.93 -23.25
C LEU A 12 31.55 9.51 -23.91
N PRO A 13 32.70 8.81 -23.85
CA PRO A 13 33.97 9.34 -24.34
C PRO A 13 34.09 9.27 -25.87
N PHE A 14 33.18 9.92 -26.60
CA PHE A 14 33.12 9.88 -28.07
C PHE A 14 34.43 10.35 -28.73
N SER A 15 35.12 11.31 -28.12
CA SER A 15 36.39 11.85 -28.62
C SER A 15 37.57 10.88 -28.50
N GLU A 16 37.39 9.72 -27.87
CA GLU A 16 38.37 8.63 -27.83
C GLU A 16 38.18 7.61 -28.95
N LEU A 17 37.07 7.70 -29.71
CA LEU A 17 36.85 6.87 -30.89
C LEU A 17 37.74 7.33 -32.04
N GLU A 18 38.16 6.37 -32.87
CA GLU A 18 38.71 6.66 -34.20
C GLU A 18 37.64 7.35 -35.07
N SER A 19 38.02 8.37 -35.86
CA SER A 19 37.08 9.19 -36.64
C SER A 19 36.12 8.37 -37.50
N GLN A 20 36.63 7.34 -38.17
CA GLN A 20 35.79 6.45 -38.99
C GLN A 20 34.78 5.65 -38.14
N LYS A 21 35.17 5.23 -36.93
CA LYS A 21 34.25 4.55 -36.00
C LYS A 21 33.18 5.50 -35.46
N PHE A 22 33.54 6.77 -35.24
CA PHE A 22 32.61 7.81 -34.82
C PHE A 22 31.55 8.11 -35.88
N GLU A 23 31.92 8.22 -37.16
CA GLU A 23 30.98 8.38 -38.28
C GLU A 23 30.01 7.18 -38.37
N ILE A 24 30.53 5.96 -38.25
CA ILE A 24 29.70 4.75 -38.26
C ILE A 24 28.72 4.75 -37.08
N LEU A 25 29.18 5.12 -35.87
CA LEU A 25 28.30 5.24 -34.70
C LEU A 25 27.19 6.27 -34.93
N CYS A 26 27.52 7.46 -35.45
CA CYS A 26 26.53 8.49 -35.76
C CYS A 26 25.50 7.99 -36.80
N THR A 27 25.96 7.26 -37.81
CA THR A 27 25.09 6.61 -38.80
C THR A 27 24.14 5.62 -38.15
N GLU A 28 24.64 4.77 -37.25
CA GLU A 28 23.84 3.77 -36.54
C GLU A 28 22.80 4.39 -35.59
N ILE A 29 23.13 5.53 -34.97
CA ILE A 29 22.18 6.33 -34.18
C ILE A 29 21.07 6.89 -35.08
N LEU A 30 21.44 7.53 -36.20
CA LEU A 30 20.48 8.12 -37.13
C LEU A 30 19.54 7.09 -37.76
N LYS A 31 20.04 5.89 -38.11
CA LYS A 31 19.22 4.78 -38.62
C LYS A 31 18.16 4.31 -37.64
N ARG A 32 18.38 4.50 -36.34
CA ARG A 32 17.46 4.10 -35.26
C ARG A 32 16.53 5.22 -34.82
N ASP A 33 16.78 6.46 -35.24
CA ASP A 33 15.93 7.61 -34.95
C ASP A 33 14.77 7.64 -35.97
N PRO A 34 13.51 7.49 -35.52
CA PRO A 34 12.35 7.34 -36.42
C PRO A 34 12.07 8.60 -37.27
N THR A 35 12.69 9.73 -36.91
CA THR A 35 12.61 11.00 -37.64
C THR A 35 13.24 10.92 -39.03
N PHE A 36 14.19 10.01 -39.22
CA PHE A 36 14.94 9.88 -40.48
C PHE A 36 14.60 8.59 -41.23
N ILE A 37 14.73 8.65 -42.55
CA ILE A 37 14.67 7.53 -43.49
C ILE A 37 15.83 7.65 -44.50
N ASP A 38 16.11 6.58 -45.26
CA ASP A 38 17.18 6.55 -46.27
C ASP A 38 18.55 7.06 -45.75
N VAL A 39 18.96 6.60 -44.56
CA VAL A 39 20.24 7.02 -43.94
C VAL A 39 21.42 6.28 -44.59
N HIS A 40 22.34 7.03 -45.19
CA HIS A 40 23.50 6.51 -45.92
C HIS A 40 24.82 7.14 -45.43
N HIS A 41 25.78 6.30 -45.06
CA HIS A 41 27.18 6.70 -44.81
C HIS A 41 27.92 6.83 -46.14
N ILE A 42 28.56 7.97 -46.38
CA ILE A 42 29.27 8.26 -47.62
C ILE A 42 30.73 7.85 -47.48
N LEU A 43 31.15 6.81 -48.22
CA LEU A 43 32.51 6.31 -48.19
C LEU A 43 33.47 7.18 -49.03
N GLY A 44 34.54 7.70 -48.44
CA GLY A 44 35.61 8.40 -49.15
C GLY A 44 36.78 8.81 -48.24
N LYS A 45 37.92 9.19 -48.83
CA LYS A 45 39.05 9.78 -48.10
C LYS A 45 39.02 11.31 -48.26
N GLY A 46 38.51 12.02 -47.26
CA GLY A 46 38.82 13.43 -46.89
C GLY A 46 38.59 14.55 -47.93
N ARG A 47 39.08 14.42 -49.17
CA ARG A 47 38.95 15.40 -50.26
C ARG A 47 37.82 15.08 -51.26
N GLN A 48 37.32 13.84 -51.33
CA GLN A 48 36.25 13.44 -52.26
C GLN A 48 34.84 13.51 -51.67
N GLN A 49 34.70 13.77 -50.37
CA GLN A 49 33.40 13.79 -49.66
C GLN A 49 32.76 15.19 -49.58
N GLU A 50 33.43 16.23 -50.10
CA GLU A 50 32.90 17.61 -50.19
C GLU A 50 32.26 18.16 -48.88
N GLY A 51 32.69 17.64 -47.72
CA GLY A 51 32.18 18.05 -46.40
C GLY A 51 30.82 17.44 -46.02
N ILE A 52 30.54 16.21 -46.47
CA ILE A 52 29.42 15.39 -46.02
C ILE A 52 29.89 13.97 -45.72
N ASP A 53 29.66 13.51 -44.50
CA ASP A 53 29.94 12.15 -44.06
C ASP A 53 28.69 11.26 -44.13
N ILE A 54 27.49 11.82 -43.85
CA ILE A 54 26.22 11.08 -43.84
C ILE A 54 25.14 11.90 -44.55
N CYS A 55 24.30 11.23 -45.34
CA CYS A 55 23.07 11.81 -45.90
C CYS A 55 21.86 11.05 -45.38
N ALA A 56 20.76 11.75 -45.14
CA ALA A 56 19.47 11.15 -44.82
C ALA A 56 18.32 11.99 -45.37
N LYS A 57 17.10 11.47 -45.27
CA LYS A 57 15.86 12.23 -45.48
C LYS A 57 15.11 12.31 -44.16
N TYR A 58 14.44 13.43 -43.92
CA TYR A 58 13.39 13.44 -42.92
C TYR A 58 12.21 12.58 -43.39
N ARG A 59 11.56 11.90 -42.44
CA ARG A 59 10.33 11.13 -42.72
C ARG A 59 9.18 12.04 -43.15
N ASP A 60 9.12 13.24 -42.57
CA ASP A 60 8.24 14.30 -43.06
C ASP A 60 8.90 14.98 -44.26
N GLU A 61 8.30 14.76 -45.44
CA GLU A 61 8.83 15.25 -46.73
C GLU A 61 8.99 16.78 -46.77
N SER A 62 8.29 17.52 -45.91
CA SER A 62 8.39 18.99 -45.84
C SER A 62 9.76 19.49 -45.36
N PHE A 63 10.55 18.65 -44.69
CA PHE A 63 11.89 18.98 -44.19
C PHE A 63 13.04 18.56 -45.14
N GLY A 64 12.74 17.85 -46.23
CA GLY A 64 13.70 17.57 -47.30
C GLY A 64 14.92 16.70 -46.92
N LEU A 65 16.01 16.85 -47.68
CA LEU A 65 17.26 16.13 -47.47
C LEU A 65 18.13 16.81 -46.40
N ILE A 66 18.76 15.99 -45.56
CA ILE A 66 19.74 16.43 -44.57
C ILE A 66 21.13 15.91 -44.95
N ALA A 67 22.11 16.80 -44.90
CA ALA A 67 23.53 16.49 -45.01
C ALA A 67 24.19 16.63 -43.63
N ILE A 68 25.10 15.72 -43.30
CA ILE A 68 25.64 15.61 -41.95
C ILE A 68 27.16 15.43 -42.05
N GLU A 69 27.89 16.21 -41.26
CA GLU A 69 29.34 16.12 -41.13
C GLU A 69 29.70 15.80 -39.68
N CYS A 70 30.56 14.80 -39.48
CA CYS A 70 30.99 14.33 -38.19
C CYS A 70 32.41 14.82 -37.88
N LYS A 71 32.63 15.38 -36.68
CA LYS A 71 33.94 15.83 -36.21
C LYS A 71 34.30 15.15 -34.90
N CYS A 72 35.11 14.09 -35.01
CA CYS A 72 35.67 13.37 -33.87
C CYS A 72 36.93 14.06 -33.29
N TRP A 73 36.76 15.21 -32.62
CA TRP A 73 37.87 16.07 -32.17
C TRP A 73 37.69 16.42 -30.69
N LYS A 74 38.77 16.36 -29.90
CA LYS A 74 38.74 16.73 -28.47
C LYS A 74 38.55 18.24 -28.24
N ASN A 75 39.18 19.06 -29.09
CA ASN A 75 39.17 20.52 -28.98
C ASN A 75 38.96 21.14 -30.37
N TYR A 76 37.75 21.05 -30.90
CA TYR A 76 37.41 21.68 -32.17
C TYR A 76 37.42 23.20 -32.00
N ASN A 77 38.04 23.93 -32.92
CA ASN A 77 38.21 25.38 -32.83
C ASN A 77 37.54 26.17 -33.95
N SER A 78 37.54 27.48 -33.79
CA SER A 78 36.81 28.36 -34.70
C SER A 78 37.42 28.55 -36.09
N THR A 79 38.69 28.19 -36.29
CA THR A 79 39.32 28.15 -37.62
C THR A 79 38.83 26.92 -38.37
N GLU A 80 38.81 25.77 -37.70
CA GLU A 80 38.30 24.50 -38.27
C GLU A 80 36.81 24.57 -38.62
N LEU A 81 36.00 25.22 -37.78
CA LEU A 81 34.59 25.49 -38.08
C LEU A 81 34.46 26.26 -39.40
N LYS A 82 35.24 27.33 -39.56
CA LYS A 82 35.23 28.15 -40.77
C LYS A 82 35.66 27.32 -41.99
N GLU A 83 36.67 26.49 -41.86
CA GLU A 83 37.12 25.61 -42.95
C GLU A 83 36.04 24.60 -43.33
N THR A 84 35.43 23.95 -42.35
CA THR A 84 34.38 22.92 -42.55
C THR A 84 33.15 23.51 -43.24
N LEU A 85 32.66 24.66 -42.75
CA LEU A 85 31.50 25.33 -43.35
C LEU A 85 31.81 25.87 -44.77
N ASN A 86 33.01 26.41 -44.98
CA ASN A 86 33.41 26.86 -46.33
C ASN A 86 33.57 25.70 -47.31
N LYS A 87 34.03 24.54 -46.83
CA LYS A 87 34.13 23.32 -47.64
C LYS A 87 32.75 22.93 -48.18
N PHE A 88 31.75 22.81 -47.29
CA PHE A 88 30.38 22.51 -47.70
C PHE A 88 29.81 23.57 -48.67
N ILE A 89 30.02 24.86 -48.40
CA ILE A 89 29.46 25.92 -49.26
C ILE A 89 30.14 25.97 -50.63
N LYS A 90 31.47 25.89 -50.69
CA LYS A 90 32.23 26.14 -51.93
C LYS A 90 32.37 24.90 -52.79
N GLU A 91 32.57 23.75 -52.17
CA GLU A 91 32.98 22.53 -52.86
C GLU A 91 31.81 21.60 -53.15
N ASN A 92 30.65 21.80 -52.52
CA ASN A 92 29.54 20.87 -52.62
C ASN A 92 28.44 21.31 -53.61
N GLU A 93 28.25 20.57 -54.70
CA GLU A 93 27.23 20.89 -55.71
C GLU A 93 25.81 20.49 -55.28
N ILE A 94 25.66 19.48 -54.40
CA ILE A 94 24.35 18.99 -53.96
C ILE A 94 23.67 19.87 -52.92
N LYS A 95 24.35 20.92 -52.43
CA LYS A 95 23.80 21.90 -51.46
C LYS A 95 22.47 22.52 -51.86
N ARG A 96 22.15 22.59 -53.16
CA ARG A 96 20.85 23.10 -53.66
C ARG A 96 19.66 22.24 -53.27
N ASN A 97 19.89 20.97 -52.94
CA ASN A 97 18.84 20.01 -52.59
C ASN A 97 18.80 19.71 -51.08
N ILE A 98 19.71 20.29 -50.30
CA ILE A 98 19.79 20.12 -48.85
C ILE A 98 18.96 21.20 -48.17
N LYS A 99 18.17 20.81 -47.17
CA LYS A 99 17.40 21.75 -46.33
C LYS A 99 18.00 21.92 -44.94
N THR A 100 18.68 20.89 -44.44
CA THR A 100 19.38 20.94 -43.15
C THR A 100 20.82 20.47 -43.30
N TYR A 101 21.76 21.22 -42.74
CA TYR A 101 23.14 20.80 -42.58
C TYR A 101 23.45 20.64 -41.10
N LEU A 102 23.73 19.41 -40.67
CA LEU A 102 23.96 19.06 -39.27
C LEU A 102 25.45 18.77 -39.02
N LEU A 103 26.05 19.50 -38.09
CA LEU A 103 27.40 19.23 -37.61
C LEU A 103 27.34 18.44 -36.30
N ILE A 104 27.94 17.25 -36.30
CA ILE A 104 28.01 16.40 -35.10
C ILE A 104 29.42 16.45 -34.53
N PHE A 105 29.55 16.88 -33.28
CA PHE A 105 30.83 16.98 -32.58
C PHE A 105 30.96 15.90 -31.51
N SER A 106 32.14 15.27 -31.41
CA SER A 106 32.42 14.29 -30.34
C SER A 106 32.78 14.92 -28.99
N GLN A 107 33.05 16.23 -28.93
CA GLN A 107 33.29 16.95 -27.68
C GLN A 107 31.98 17.19 -26.92
N ASP A 108 32.03 17.12 -25.59
CA ASP A 108 30.85 17.19 -24.71
C ASP A 108 30.03 18.47 -24.90
N SER A 109 30.72 19.60 -24.97
CA SER A 109 30.12 20.92 -25.16
C SER A 109 30.96 21.76 -26.10
N ILE A 110 30.35 22.81 -26.66
CA ILE A 110 31.01 23.76 -27.56
C ILE A 110 31.34 25.04 -26.79
N PRO A 111 32.59 25.53 -26.82
CA PRO A 111 32.96 26.81 -26.26
C PRO A 111 32.10 27.98 -26.79
N MET A 112 31.74 28.92 -25.91
CA MET A 112 30.85 30.06 -26.23
C MET A 112 31.31 30.88 -27.45
N ASN A 113 32.61 31.03 -27.67
CA ASN A 113 33.17 31.73 -28.84
C ASN A 113 32.91 30.99 -30.16
N ILE A 114 32.79 29.66 -30.13
CA ILE A 114 32.43 28.84 -31.30
C ILE A 114 30.93 28.85 -31.49
N GLU A 115 30.15 28.71 -30.41
CA GLU A 115 28.69 28.81 -30.45
C GLU A 115 28.20 30.14 -31.04
N LYS A 116 28.83 31.26 -30.65
CA LYS A 116 28.56 32.57 -31.25
C LYS A 116 28.80 32.58 -32.77
N LYS A 117 29.91 31.97 -33.22
CA LYS A 117 30.21 31.88 -34.66
C LYS A 117 29.23 30.95 -35.38
N ILE A 118 28.79 29.85 -34.77
CA ILE A 118 27.76 28.97 -35.34
C ILE A 118 26.48 29.78 -35.58
N ARG A 119 26.05 30.60 -34.62
CA ARG A 119 24.90 31.51 -34.80
C ARG A 119 25.09 32.46 -35.98
N ASP A 120 26.26 33.09 -36.11
CA ASP A 120 26.56 33.96 -37.26
C ASP A 120 26.44 33.18 -38.59
N TYR A 121 26.86 31.91 -38.62
CA TYR A 121 26.72 31.04 -39.79
C TYR A 121 25.31 30.51 -40.01
N GLN A 122 24.50 30.30 -38.98
CA GLN A 122 23.08 29.93 -39.12
C GLN A 122 22.34 31.00 -39.93
N ASP A 123 22.56 32.27 -39.62
CA ASP A 123 21.98 33.40 -40.38
C ASP A 123 22.48 33.42 -41.84
N ILE A 124 23.78 33.18 -42.06
CA ILE A 124 24.36 33.13 -43.40
C ILE A 124 23.76 31.98 -44.22
N PHE A 125 23.65 30.78 -43.64
CA PHE A 125 23.12 29.60 -44.30
C PHE A 125 21.64 29.77 -44.64
N LYS A 126 20.83 30.28 -43.69
CA LYS A 126 19.41 30.50 -43.91
C LYS A 126 19.17 31.58 -44.96
N LYS A 127 19.87 32.72 -44.89
CA LYS A 127 19.65 33.86 -45.79
C LYS A 127 20.14 33.61 -47.21
N ASN A 128 21.31 32.99 -47.38
CA ASN A 128 21.95 32.89 -48.69
C ASN A 128 21.66 31.57 -49.41
N TYR A 129 21.28 30.52 -48.68
CA TYR A 129 21.12 29.17 -49.23
C TYR A 129 19.80 28.48 -48.86
N ASP A 130 18.98 29.07 -47.97
CA ASP A 130 17.78 28.43 -47.39
C ASP A 130 18.09 27.06 -46.76
N ILE A 131 19.22 26.98 -46.06
CA ILE A 131 19.67 25.79 -45.33
C ILE A 131 19.65 26.10 -43.82
N GLU A 132 19.10 25.20 -43.03
CA GLU A 132 19.16 25.25 -41.57
C GLU A 132 20.44 24.58 -41.07
N LEU A 133 21.26 25.32 -40.33
CA LEU A 133 22.50 24.79 -39.73
C LEU A 133 22.23 24.35 -38.29
N GLU A 134 22.38 23.06 -38.03
CA GLU A 134 22.19 22.45 -36.72
C GLU A 134 23.49 21.86 -36.17
N THR A 135 23.55 21.67 -34.86
CA THR A 135 24.70 21.06 -34.20
C THR A 135 24.32 20.09 -33.10
N TRP A 136 24.98 18.94 -33.03
CA TRP A 136 24.92 18.01 -31.90
C TRP A 136 26.28 17.91 -31.21
N THR A 137 26.28 17.80 -29.89
CA THR A 137 27.50 17.59 -29.09
C THR A 137 27.55 16.19 -28.49
N GLY A 138 28.65 15.86 -27.79
CA GLY A 138 28.77 14.63 -27.01
C GLY A 138 27.66 14.46 -25.97
N ILE A 139 27.08 15.54 -25.44
CA ILE A 139 25.91 15.49 -24.58
C ILE A 139 24.67 14.99 -25.34
N ASP A 140 24.40 15.55 -26.53
CA ASP A 140 23.26 15.15 -27.35
C ASP A 140 23.40 13.70 -27.83
N LEU A 141 24.60 13.31 -28.24
CA LEU A 141 24.92 11.93 -28.61
C LEU A 141 24.77 10.98 -27.42
N THR A 142 25.19 11.39 -26.21
CA THR A 142 24.99 10.57 -25.00
C THR A 142 23.50 10.30 -24.78
N ARG A 143 22.64 11.33 -24.87
CA ARG A 143 21.18 11.17 -24.76
C ARG A 143 20.62 10.22 -25.81
N LYS A 144 21.03 10.39 -27.07
CA LYS A 144 20.57 9.53 -28.18
C LYS A 144 21.05 8.08 -28.03
N CYS A 145 22.24 7.85 -27.46
CA CYS A 145 22.74 6.51 -27.20
C CYS A 145 22.01 5.79 -26.04
N GLN A 146 21.36 6.52 -25.11
CA GLN A 146 20.71 5.92 -23.93
C GLN A 146 19.62 4.91 -24.29
N SER A 147 18.90 5.12 -25.39
CA SER A 147 17.89 4.19 -25.90
C SER A 147 18.47 2.98 -26.65
N HIS A 148 19.80 2.92 -26.85
CA HIS A 148 20.48 1.94 -27.71
C HIS A 148 21.67 1.26 -26.99
N PRO A 149 21.40 0.40 -26.00
CA PRO A 149 22.43 -0.25 -25.18
C PRO A 149 23.35 -1.19 -25.98
N ASP A 150 22.89 -1.72 -27.13
CA ASP A 150 23.70 -2.47 -28.08
C ASP A 150 24.85 -1.62 -28.65
N LEU A 151 24.59 -0.34 -28.95
CA LEU A 151 25.60 0.59 -29.44
C LEU A 151 26.60 0.95 -28.32
N ILE A 152 26.11 1.22 -27.11
CA ILE A 152 26.99 1.51 -25.96
C ILE A 152 27.95 0.33 -25.73
N LYS A 153 27.43 -0.90 -25.70
CA LYS A 153 28.25 -2.11 -25.53
C LYS A 153 29.26 -2.31 -26.65
N LYS A 154 28.88 -2.00 -27.90
CA LYS A 154 29.72 -2.19 -29.09
C LYS A 154 30.87 -1.17 -29.18
N TYR A 155 30.59 0.10 -28.87
CA TYR A 155 31.56 1.19 -29.08
C TYR A 155 32.26 1.64 -27.79
N PHE A 156 31.64 1.42 -26.62
CA PHE A 156 32.18 1.81 -25.31
C PHE A 156 32.10 0.65 -24.29
N PRO A 157 32.74 -0.50 -24.56
CA PRO A 157 32.61 -1.69 -23.71
C PRO A 157 33.12 -1.49 -22.27
N THR A 158 33.98 -0.50 -22.05
CA THR A 158 34.54 -0.12 -20.75
C THR A 158 33.81 1.03 -20.05
N ALA A 159 32.87 1.70 -20.73
CA ALA A 159 32.01 2.74 -20.14
C ALA A 159 30.87 2.09 -19.32
N ILE A 160 31.29 1.36 -18.29
CA ILE A 160 30.66 0.97 -17.02
C ILE A 160 29.20 0.48 -17.06
N SER A 161 29.07 -0.83 -16.86
CA SER A 161 27.87 -1.62 -16.48
C SER A 161 27.09 -1.07 -15.28
N ASP A 162 27.73 -0.29 -14.42
CA ASP A 162 27.17 0.22 -13.15
C ASP A 162 26.58 1.64 -13.27
N MET A 163 26.90 2.39 -14.34
CA MET A 163 26.52 3.80 -14.46
C MET A 163 25.36 4.01 -15.44
N PHE A 164 25.19 3.06 -16.38
CA PHE A 164 24.13 3.05 -17.38
C PHE A 164 23.25 1.79 -17.29
N GLU A 165 23.23 1.07 -16.16
CA GLU A 165 22.38 -0.12 -15.83
C GLU A 165 21.52 -0.69 -17.00
N CYS A 166 22.20 -1.13 -18.05
CA CYS A 166 21.60 -1.41 -19.36
C CYS A 166 20.74 -2.67 -19.36
N LYS A 167 20.68 -3.43 -18.26
CA LYS A 167 19.73 -4.54 -18.12
C LYS A 167 18.38 -4.07 -17.61
N TRP A 168 18.34 -3.15 -16.65
CA TRP A 168 17.08 -2.62 -16.11
C TRP A 168 16.46 -1.62 -17.09
N MET A 169 17.24 -0.67 -17.64
CA MET A 169 16.71 0.31 -18.59
C MET A 169 16.31 -0.30 -19.94
N ALA A 170 17.06 -1.29 -20.45
CA ALA A 170 16.63 -2.03 -21.65
C ALA A 170 15.38 -2.86 -21.37
N LYS A 171 15.29 -3.49 -20.20
CA LYS A 171 14.11 -4.24 -19.77
C LYS A 171 12.89 -3.30 -19.64
N VAL A 172 13.00 -2.17 -18.95
CA VAL A 172 11.89 -1.21 -18.76
C VAL A 172 11.46 -0.57 -20.07
N ASN A 173 12.39 -0.07 -20.90
CA ASN A 173 12.03 0.50 -22.21
C ASN A 173 11.47 -0.55 -23.17
N PHE A 174 12.00 -1.78 -23.17
CA PHE A 174 11.43 -2.89 -23.93
C PHE A 174 10.03 -3.25 -23.44
N ILE A 175 9.82 -3.38 -22.12
CA ILE A 175 8.51 -3.67 -21.51
C ILE A 175 7.51 -2.56 -21.83
N GLU A 176 7.91 -1.30 -21.72
CA GLU A 176 7.01 -0.19 -22.03
C GLU A 176 6.62 -0.17 -23.51
N ASN A 177 7.57 -0.42 -24.42
CA ASN A 177 7.27 -0.48 -25.84
C ASN A 177 6.49 -1.75 -26.22
N LEU A 178 6.73 -2.87 -25.53
CA LEU A 178 5.97 -4.11 -25.66
C LEU A 178 4.53 -3.91 -25.15
N HIS A 179 4.33 -3.27 -23.99
CA HIS A 179 3.01 -2.87 -23.52
C HIS A 179 2.32 -1.96 -24.53
N LYS A 180 3.00 -0.93 -25.05
CA LYS A 180 2.41 -0.06 -26.10
C LYS A 180 2.05 -0.83 -27.37
N ALA A 181 2.81 -1.86 -27.74
CA ALA A 181 2.53 -2.71 -28.90
C ALA A 181 1.33 -3.64 -28.66
N LEU A 182 1.28 -4.31 -27.49
CA LEU A 182 0.18 -5.18 -27.07
C LEU A 182 -1.15 -4.41 -26.95
N LEU A 183 -1.07 -3.13 -26.58
CA LEU A 183 -2.21 -2.22 -26.43
C LEU A 183 -2.45 -1.36 -27.68
N ASN A 184 -1.82 -1.65 -28.81
CA ASN A 184 -1.97 -0.87 -30.04
C ASN A 184 -3.32 -1.16 -30.73
N GLN A 185 -3.92 -0.16 -31.37
CA GLN A 185 -5.18 -0.33 -32.11
C GLN A 185 -5.02 -1.07 -33.45
N ASP A 186 -3.82 -1.09 -34.02
CA ASP A 186 -3.54 -1.85 -35.24
C ASP A 186 -3.33 -3.34 -34.90
N PRO A 187 -4.19 -4.26 -35.41
CA PRO A 187 -4.04 -5.69 -35.19
C PRO A 187 -2.65 -6.21 -35.56
N LYS A 188 -2.00 -5.67 -36.60
CA LYS A 188 -0.66 -6.13 -37.02
C LYS A 188 0.43 -5.80 -35.99
N ILE A 189 0.31 -4.65 -35.32
CA ILE A 189 1.25 -4.23 -34.27
C ILE A 189 1.01 -5.07 -33.01
N ARG A 190 -0.25 -5.36 -32.69
CA ARG A 190 -0.61 -6.23 -31.57
C ARG A 190 -0.14 -7.67 -31.80
N ASP A 191 -0.42 -8.24 -32.97
CA ASP A 191 0.00 -9.61 -33.33
C ASP A 191 1.53 -9.73 -33.32
N LEU A 192 2.26 -8.68 -33.70
CA LEU A 192 3.71 -8.61 -33.58
C LEU A 192 4.15 -8.57 -32.11
N GLY A 193 3.44 -7.83 -31.25
CA GLY A 193 3.66 -7.82 -29.81
C GLY A 193 3.41 -9.19 -29.16
N GLU A 194 2.34 -9.89 -29.55
CA GLU A 194 2.04 -11.25 -29.10
C GLU A 194 3.07 -12.26 -29.61
N SER A 195 3.46 -12.19 -30.88
CA SER A 195 4.55 -12.96 -31.47
C SER A 195 5.88 -12.76 -30.72
N LEU A 196 6.14 -11.55 -30.24
CA LEU A 196 7.31 -11.26 -29.43
C LEU A 196 7.22 -11.93 -28.05
N LEU A 197 6.05 -12.04 -27.43
CA LEU A 197 5.89 -12.82 -26.19
C LEU A 197 6.18 -14.32 -26.41
N ASP A 198 5.77 -14.87 -27.56
CA ASP A 198 5.96 -16.28 -27.89
C ASP A 198 7.39 -16.64 -28.33
N HIS A 199 8.15 -15.68 -28.86
CA HIS A 199 9.48 -15.91 -29.44
C HIS A 199 10.65 -15.28 -28.68
N SER A 200 10.41 -14.48 -27.63
CA SER A 200 11.49 -13.82 -26.90
C SER A 200 11.97 -14.63 -25.70
N PHE A 201 13.25 -14.50 -25.36
CA PHE A 201 13.87 -14.95 -24.10
C PHE A 201 13.31 -14.22 -22.85
N VAL A 202 12.15 -13.58 -22.98
CA VAL A 202 11.59 -12.65 -22.02
C VAL A 202 10.40 -13.34 -21.38
N ASN A 203 10.66 -14.00 -20.24
CA ASN A 203 9.65 -14.66 -19.40
C ASN A 203 8.47 -13.70 -19.16
N PRO A 204 7.18 -14.10 -19.22
CA PRO A 204 6.04 -13.22 -18.89
C PRO A 204 6.17 -12.49 -17.53
N GLU A 205 6.89 -13.08 -16.56
CA GLU A 205 7.34 -12.43 -15.32
C GLU A 205 8.21 -11.17 -15.51
N SER A 206 8.63 -10.89 -16.75
CA SER A 206 9.41 -9.71 -17.09
C SER A 206 8.56 -8.45 -17.17
N LEU A 207 7.27 -8.53 -17.56
CA LEU A 207 6.35 -7.39 -17.64
C LEU A 207 5.96 -6.87 -16.24
N GLU A 208 6.05 -7.75 -15.25
CA GLU A 208 5.85 -7.38 -13.86
C GLU A 208 6.95 -6.42 -13.41
N SER A 209 6.52 -5.25 -12.98
CA SER A 209 7.36 -4.29 -12.29
C SER A 209 6.70 -3.87 -10.98
N LYS A 210 7.50 -3.90 -9.93
CA LYS A 210 7.10 -3.56 -8.58
C LYS A 210 8.14 -2.62 -8.00
N TYR A 211 7.66 -1.49 -7.49
CA TYR A 211 8.52 -0.44 -6.95
C TYR A 211 7.94 0.09 -5.64
N ILE A 212 8.82 0.36 -4.68
CA ILE A 212 8.45 0.92 -3.38
C ILE A 212 9.43 2.03 -3.05
N HIS A 213 8.90 3.21 -2.76
CA HIS A 213 9.68 4.37 -2.35
C HIS A 213 8.95 5.19 -1.30
N GLY A 214 9.52 5.23 -0.09
CA GLY A 214 8.86 5.83 1.06
C GLY A 214 7.51 5.15 1.32
N ASN A 215 6.44 5.93 1.31
CA ASN A 215 5.06 5.45 1.45
C ASN A 215 4.36 5.20 0.10
N HIS A 216 5.06 5.24 -1.04
CA HIS A 216 4.47 4.95 -2.34
C HIS A 216 4.80 3.53 -2.76
N PHE A 217 3.76 2.82 -3.20
CA PHE A 217 3.84 1.49 -3.80
C PHE A 217 3.33 1.57 -5.23
N THR A 218 4.06 0.95 -6.16
CA THR A 218 3.62 0.78 -7.54
C THR A 218 3.76 -0.67 -7.94
N TYR A 219 2.71 -1.21 -8.54
CA TYR A 219 2.69 -2.50 -9.21
C TYR A 219 2.19 -2.30 -10.64
N LYS A 220 2.84 -2.91 -11.61
CA LYS A 220 2.42 -2.85 -13.00
C LYS A 220 2.69 -4.18 -13.66
N ASN A 221 1.69 -4.69 -14.38
CA ASN A 221 1.77 -5.90 -15.18
C ASN A 221 0.87 -5.75 -16.42
N LYS A 222 0.63 -6.83 -17.17
CA LYS A 222 -0.01 -6.81 -18.50
C LYS A 222 -1.39 -6.15 -18.49
N TRP A 223 -2.22 -6.42 -17.49
CA TRP A 223 -3.63 -6.04 -17.41
C TRP A 223 -3.93 -4.96 -16.36
N VAL A 224 -3.05 -4.76 -15.38
CA VAL A 224 -3.29 -3.81 -14.29
C VAL A 224 -2.05 -3.00 -13.91
N GLU A 225 -2.27 -1.72 -13.63
CA GLU A 225 -1.34 -0.86 -12.91
C GLU A 225 -2.00 -0.36 -11.62
N ILE A 226 -1.31 -0.51 -10.50
CA ILE A 226 -1.73 -0.06 -9.18
C ILE A 226 -0.68 0.90 -8.65
N SER A 227 -1.09 2.13 -8.34
CA SER A 227 -0.28 3.10 -7.60
C SER A 227 -0.95 3.39 -6.27
N ALA A 228 -0.34 2.98 -5.16
CA ALA A 228 -0.88 3.16 -3.82
C ALA A 228 -0.02 4.12 -2.98
N ILE A 229 -0.70 4.95 -2.20
CA ILE A 229 -0.12 5.68 -1.09
C ILE A 229 -0.43 4.85 0.15
N LEU A 230 0.59 4.25 0.73
CA LEU A 230 0.49 3.43 1.93
C LEU A 230 0.12 4.29 3.15
N PRO A 231 -0.54 3.69 4.15
CA PRO A 231 -0.84 4.35 5.41
C PRO A 231 0.38 4.99 6.07
N THR A 232 0.16 6.15 6.68
CA THR A 232 1.15 6.88 7.49
C THR A 232 0.47 7.47 8.73
N THR A 233 1.25 8.06 9.63
CA THR A 233 0.73 8.76 10.83
C THR A 233 -0.22 9.93 10.54
N ASN A 234 -0.30 10.40 9.29
CA ASN A 234 -1.15 11.52 8.88
C ASN A 234 -2.15 11.15 7.76
N TYR A 235 -2.15 9.90 7.28
CA TYR A 235 -2.98 9.52 6.14
C TYR A 235 -3.31 8.02 6.17
N PHE A 236 -4.60 7.67 6.04
CA PHE A 236 -5.08 6.28 6.07
C PHE A 236 -4.71 5.46 4.83
N GLY A 237 -4.20 6.08 3.78
CA GLY A 237 -3.83 5.43 2.54
C GLY A 237 -4.92 5.47 1.46
N SER A 238 -4.51 5.15 0.23
CA SER A 238 -5.38 5.11 -0.96
C SER A 238 -4.66 4.41 -2.10
N ALA A 239 -5.40 4.03 -3.14
CA ALA A 239 -4.80 3.50 -4.37
C ALA A 239 -5.51 4.02 -5.61
N ALA A 240 -4.74 4.18 -6.68
CA ALA A 240 -5.22 4.36 -8.03
C ALA A 240 -5.03 3.04 -8.77
N ILE A 241 -6.09 2.50 -9.34
CA ILE A 241 -6.06 1.30 -10.19
C ILE A 241 -6.37 1.72 -11.62
N THR A 242 -5.51 1.31 -12.54
CA THR A 242 -5.66 1.48 -13.99
C THR A 242 -5.76 0.11 -14.62
N ILE A 243 -6.85 -0.15 -15.34
CA ILE A 243 -6.94 -1.32 -16.22
C ILE A 243 -6.22 -0.93 -17.52
N THR A 244 -5.23 -1.72 -17.91
CA THR A 244 -4.39 -1.41 -19.07
C THR A 244 -4.99 -1.92 -20.38
N ALA A 245 -6.12 -2.63 -20.35
CA ALA A 245 -6.80 -3.11 -21.55
C ALA A 245 -7.10 -1.97 -22.54
N HIS A 246 -7.02 -2.29 -23.84
CA HIS A 246 -7.08 -1.34 -24.95
C HIS A 246 -8.27 -0.38 -24.90
N ASP A 247 -9.46 -0.90 -24.60
CA ASP A 247 -10.73 -0.17 -24.54
C ASP A 247 -10.91 0.65 -23.26
N THR A 248 -10.06 0.43 -22.25
CA THR A 248 -10.09 1.10 -20.95
C THR A 248 -8.93 2.08 -20.74
N HIS A 249 -8.07 2.22 -21.76
CA HIS A 249 -6.84 3.02 -21.67
C HIS A 249 -7.14 4.47 -21.23
N GLY A 250 -6.46 4.92 -20.17
CA GLY A 250 -6.65 6.24 -19.57
C GLY A 250 -7.69 6.28 -18.44
N THR A 251 -8.39 5.18 -18.15
CA THR A 251 -9.29 5.09 -16.98
C THR A 251 -8.50 4.83 -15.72
N ILE A 252 -8.51 5.79 -14.79
CA ILE A 252 -7.89 5.69 -13.48
C ILE A 252 -8.98 5.73 -12.41
N ILE A 253 -8.99 4.74 -11.53
CA ILE A 253 -9.99 4.60 -10.48
C ILE A 253 -9.30 4.82 -9.14
N THR A 254 -9.69 5.88 -8.43
CA THR A 254 -9.17 6.17 -7.10
C THR A 254 -10.04 5.53 -6.03
N LEU A 255 -9.41 4.72 -5.20
CA LEU A 255 -10.02 3.97 -4.12
C LEU A 255 -9.48 4.49 -2.79
N ASP A 256 -10.40 4.83 -1.89
CA ASP A 256 -10.08 5.22 -0.52
C ASP A 256 -9.74 4.00 0.34
N ASN A 257 -9.09 4.26 1.48
CA ASN A 257 -8.70 3.24 2.45
C ASN A 257 -9.85 2.29 2.83
N LYS A 258 -11.04 2.84 3.13
CA LYS A 258 -12.19 2.05 3.58
C LYS A 258 -12.64 1.07 2.50
N TRP A 259 -12.72 1.52 1.24
CA TRP A 259 -13.10 0.67 0.14
C TRP A 259 -12.05 -0.42 -0.12
N LEU A 260 -10.77 -0.05 -0.13
CA LEU A 260 -9.66 -0.99 -0.32
C LEU A 260 -9.70 -2.12 0.71
N LEU A 261 -9.74 -1.79 2.00
CA LEU A 261 -9.76 -2.76 3.08
C LEU A 261 -10.99 -3.66 3.07
N LYS A 262 -12.17 -3.11 2.76
CA LYS A 262 -13.42 -3.89 2.76
C LYS A 262 -13.62 -4.76 1.52
N ASN A 263 -13.06 -4.38 0.36
CA ASN A 263 -13.42 -5.02 -0.90
C ASN A 263 -12.24 -5.58 -1.69
N PHE A 264 -11.03 -5.04 -1.54
CA PHE A 264 -9.89 -5.34 -2.40
C PHE A 264 -8.77 -6.08 -1.68
N LEU A 265 -8.38 -5.59 -0.51
CA LEU A 265 -7.26 -6.08 0.27
C LEU A 265 -7.71 -7.10 1.32
N GLY A 266 -6.81 -8.01 1.67
CA GLY A 266 -6.97 -8.90 2.82
C GLY A 266 -7.67 -10.22 2.57
N ASN A 267 -7.51 -10.78 1.37
CA ASN A 267 -7.83 -12.17 1.09
C ASN A 267 -6.71 -12.83 0.28
N ASP A 268 -5.51 -12.72 0.84
CA ASP A 268 -4.29 -13.26 0.26
C ASP A 268 -4.44 -14.76 -0.04
N GLY A 269 -4.11 -15.15 -1.28
CA GLY A 269 -4.15 -16.54 -1.74
C GLY A 269 -5.54 -17.15 -1.90
N GLN A 270 -6.62 -16.38 -1.66
CA GLN A 270 -7.98 -16.92 -1.70
C GLN A 270 -8.50 -17.11 -3.13
N PRO A 271 -9.42 -18.07 -3.38
CA PRO A 271 -9.96 -18.33 -4.71
C PRO A 271 -10.67 -17.12 -5.32
N ILE A 272 -10.70 -17.06 -6.66
CA ILE A 272 -11.48 -16.08 -7.42
C ILE A 272 -12.97 -16.42 -7.31
N ASN A 273 -13.61 -15.85 -6.31
CA ASN A 273 -15.02 -16.01 -6.02
C ASN A 273 -15.56 -14.71 -5.44
N SER A 274 -16.77 -14.31 -5.82
CA SER A 274 -17.36 -13.03 -5.40
C SER A 274 -17.57 -12.91 -3.89
N LYS A 275 -17.69 -14.05 -3.19
CA LYS A 275 -17.75 -14.10 -1.72
C LYS A 275 -16.42 -13.66 -1.08
N TYR A 276 -15.30 -14.16 -1.59
CA TYR A 276 -13.96 -13.93 -1.00
C TYR A 276 -13.29 -12.70 -1.60
N ARG A 277 -13.62 -12.33 -2.84
CA ARG A 277 -13.05 -11.18 -3.52
C ARG A 277 -14.21 -10.29 -3.97
N PRO A 278 -14.73 -9.40 -3.11
CA PRO A 278 -15.92 -8.59 -3.42
C PRO A 278 -15.80 -7.72 -4.67
N PHE A 279 -14.57 -7.37 -5.08
CA PHE A 279 -14.35 -6.68 -6.36
C PHE A 279 -14.67 -7.56 -7.57
N TYR A 280 -14.75 -8.88 -7.44
CA TYR A 280 -15.13 -9.82 -8.50
C TYR A 280 -16.62 -10.16 -8.41
N GLN A 281 -17.33 -10.09 -9.54
CA GLN A 281 -18.79 -10.26 -9.61
C GLN A 281 -19.22 -11.55 -10.33
N GLY A 282 -18.28 -12.34 -10.84
CA GLY A 282 -18.57 -13.59 -11.56
C GLY A 282 -18.36 -13.52 -13.07
N GLY A 283 -18.62 -14.63 -13.75
CA GLY A 283 -18.63 -14.71 -15.22
C GLY A 283 -19.89 -14.09 -15.83
N VAL A 284 -19.81 -13.66 -17.08
CA VAL A 284 -20.94 -13.12 -17.84
C VAL A 284 -21.77 -14.27 -18.40
N TYR A 285 -23.10 -14.23 -18.19
CA TYR A 285 -24.01 -15.22 -18.76
C TYR A 285 -23.86 -15.25 -20.30
N GLN A 286 -23.64 -16.45 -20.87
CA GLN A 286 -23.41 -16.72 -22.31
C GLN A 286 -22.03 -16.31 -22.88
N LYS A 287 -21.09 -15.82 -22.06
CA LYS A 287 -19.69 -15.57 -22.47
C LYS A 287 -18.74 -16.13 -21.41
N GLU A 288 -18.40 -17.41 -21.54
CA GLU A 288 -17.58 -18.13 -20.55
C GLU A 288 -16.20 -17.49 -20.33
N ASP A 289 -15.65 -16.79 -21.33
CA ASP A 289 -14.34 -16.13 -21.25
C ASP A 289 -14.38 -14.69 -20.70
N GLN A 290 -15.54 -14.17 -20.32
CA GLN A 290 -15.66 -12.81 -19.77
C GLN A 290 -16.10 -12.80 -18.31
N HIS A 291 -15.34 -12.08 -17.50
CA HIS A 291 -15.54 -11.92 -16.07
C HIS A 291 -15.78 -10.46 -15.72
N ILE A 292 -16.62 -10.22 -14.71
CA ILE A 292 -16.97 -8.88 -14.26
C ILE A 292 -16.15 -8.52 -13.02
N ILE A 293 -15.46 -7.38 -13.09
CA ILE A 293 -14.81 -6.72 -11.96
C ILE A 293 -15.53 -5.40 -11.68
N ASP A 294 -15.79 -5.11 -10.41
CA ASP A 294 -16.41 -3.87 -9.94
C ASP A 294 -15.46 -3.14 -8.97
N PHE A 295 -14.93 -2.02 -9.43
CA PHE A 295 -14.14 -1.10 -8.63
C PHE A 295 -14.96 0.15 -8.33
N LYS A 296 -15.68 0.13 -7.20
CA LYS A 296 -16.47 1.26 -6.70
C LYS A 296 -17.48 1.78 -7.74
N ASN A 297 -18.29 0.87 -8.29
CA ASN A 297 -19.29 1.09 -9.34
C ASN A 297 -18.71 1.31 -10.75
N CYS A 298 -17.40 1.17 -10.95
CA CYS A 298 -16.80 1.06 -12.27
C CYS A 298 -16.67 -0.42 -12.64
N ARG A 299 -17.46 -0.87 -13.62
CA ARG A 299 -17.50 -2.28 -14.04
C ARG A 299 -16.69 -2.53 -15.30
N PHE A 300 -15.88 -3.59 -15.27
CA PHE A 300 -15.03 -4.01 -16.36
C PHE A 300 -15.33 -5.46 -16.74
N HIS A 301 -15.31 -5.74 -18.05
CA HIS A 301 -15.40 -7.09 -18.59
C HIS A 301 -14.00 -7.54 -19.01
N LEU A 302 -13.43 -8.49 -18.28
CA LEU A 302 -12.03 -8.89 -18.43
C LEU A 302 -11.90 -10.42 -18.62
N PRO A 303 -10.85 -10.90 -19.29
CA PRO A 303 -10.55 -12.32 -19.35
C PRO A 303 -10.12 -12.86 -17.97
N LEU A 304 -10.21 -14.16 -17.76
CA LEU A 304 -9.86 -14.79 -16.47
C LEU A 304 -8.42 -14.48 -16.04
N GLU A 305 -7.46 -14.47 -16.98
CA GLU A 305 -6.05 -14.18 -16.66
C GLU A 305 -5.86 -12.77 -16.10
N ALA A 306 -6.66 -11.79 -16.54
CA ALA A 306 -6.63 -10.43 -15.99
C ALA A 306 -7.19 -10.39 -14.56
N VAL A 307 -8.23 -11.18 -14.27
CA VAL A 307 -8.79 -11.30 -12.91
C VAL A 307 -7.79 -11.97 -11.96
N GLU A 308 -7.07 -12.99 -12.43
CA GLU A 308 -5.98 -13.64 -11.70
C GLU A 308 -4.84 -12.65 -11.41
N GLU A 309 -4.45 -11.85 -12.40
CA GLU A 309 -3.41 -10.83 -12.23
C GLU A 309 -3.82 -9.74 -11.22
N ILE A 310 -5.05 -9.22 -11.31
CA ILE A 310 -5.62 -8.25 -10.36
C ILE A 310 -5.64 -8.83 -8.95
N SER A 311 -6.03 -10.10 -8.81
CA SER A 311 -6.08 -10.80 -7.52
C SER A 311 -4.68 -10.93 -6.91
N LYS A 312 -3.68 -11.33 -7.70
CA LYS A 312 -2.27 -11.37 -7.27
C LYS A 312 -1.75 -9.99 -6.87
N ALA A 313 -2.09 -8.95 -7.64
CA ALA A 313 -1.70 -7.59 -7.32
C ALA A 313 -2.32 -7.10 -5.99
N ALA A 314 -3.58 -7.45 -5.73
CA ALA A 314 -4.26 -7.17 -4.47
C ALA A 314 -3.61 -7.89 -3.28
N ASP A 315 -3.22 -9.15 -3.47
CA ASP A 315 -2.55 -9.98 -2.48
C ASP A 315 -1.17 -9.40 -2.12
N ILE A 316 -0.38 -9.01 -3.13
CA ILE A 316 0.91 -8.34 -2.92
C ILE A 316 0.73 -7.00 -2.18
N LEU A 317 -0.23 -6.16 -2.61
CA LEU A 317 -0.48 -4.87 -1.97
C LEU A 317 -0.95 -5.04 -0.52
N THR A 318 -1.76 -6.06 -0.24
CA THR A 318 -2.23 -6.38 1.12
C THR A 318 -1.07 -6.45 2.10
N HIS A 319 0.01 -7.17 1.76
CA HIS A 319 1.17 -7.31 2.63
C HIS A 319 1.79 -5.96 3.01
N TYR A 320 2.02 -5.07 2.04
CA TYR A 320 2.60 -3.75 2.29
C TYR A 320 1.66 -2.82 3.04
N TYR A 321 0.37 -2.89 2.73
CA TYR A 321 -0.64 -2.03 3.33
C TYR A 321 -0.86 -2.38 4.81
N ILE A 322 -0.94 -3.67 5.15
CA ILE A 322 -1.05 -4.14 6.54
C ILE A 322 0.24 -3.87 7.30
N THR A 323 1.41 -4.12 6.71
CA THR A 323 2.71 -3.81 7.35
C THR A 323 2.83 -2.32 7.69
N ALA A 324 2.33 -1.42 6.82
CA ALA A 324 2.33 0.01 7.09
C ALA A 324 1.48 0.36 8.33
N PHE A 325 0.32 -0.27 8.50
CA PHE A 325 -0.49 -0.12 9.71
C PHE A 325 0.18 -0.67 10.95
N GLU A 326 0.75 -1.88 10.89
CA GLU A 326 1.48 -2.48 12.01
C GLU A 326 2.64 -1.59 12.48
N ASN A 327 3.33 -0.91 11.56
CA ASN A 327 4.36 0.06 11.89
C ASN A 327 3.81 1.28 12.66
N ILE A 328 2.62 1.76 12.31
CA ILE A 328 1.94 2.84 13.03
C ILE A 328 1.52 2.36 14.42
N GLU A 329 0.93 1.16 14.55
CA GLU A 329 0.56 0.58 15.85
C GLU A 329 1.78 0.46 16.76
N LYS A 330 2.90 -0.02 16.22
CA LYS A 330 4.15 -0.14 16.97
C LYS A 330 4.67 1.22 17.42
N LEU A 331 4.66 2.22 16.54
CA LEU A 331 5.12 3.57 16.85
C LEU A 331 4.32 4.21 17.99
N TRP A 332 3.00 4.00 18.01
CA TRP A 332 2.10 4.62 18.98
C TRP A 332 1.76 3.72 20.17
N SER A 333 2.28 2.49 20.21
CA SER A 333 1.82 1.43 21.11
C SER A 333 0.28 1.31 21.09
N ALA A 334 -0.29 1.35 19.88
CA ALA A 334 -1.73 1.40 19.63
C ALA A 334 -2.29 0.04 19.17
N LYS A 335 -1.60 -1.07 19.46
CA LYS A 335 -2.07 -2.41 19.13
C LYS A 335 -3.45 -2.66 19.76
N TYR A 336 -4.39 -3.19 18.97
CA TYR A 336 -5.80 -3.46 19.33
C TYR A 336 -6.71 -2.25 19.54
N PHE A 337 -6.20 -1.03 19.55
CA PHE A 337 -7.03 0.16 19.71
C PHE A 337 -7.71 0.55 18.40
N PRO A 338 -8.98 1.00 18.40
CA PRO A 338 -9.67 1.47 17.21
C PRO A 338 -9.10 2.80 16.71
N PHE A 339 -8.90 2.93 15.39
CA PHE A 339 -8.50 4.18 14.75
C PHE A 339 -9.76 4.92 14.29
N ILE A 340 -9.80 6.22 14.57
CA ILE A 340 -10.97 7.08 14.38
C ILE A 340 -10.64 8.17 13.36
N SER A 341 -11.51 8.36 12.36
CA SER A 341 -11.35 9.35 11.29
C SER A 341 -12.56 10.28 11.19
N LYS A 342 -12.72 11.22 12.13
CA LYS A 342 -13.94 12.06 12.20
C LYS A 342 -13.80 13.47 11.62
N TYR A 343 -12.67 14.15 11.83
CA TYR A 343 -12.49 15.56 11.46
C TYR A 343 -11.20 15.80 10.67
N LYS A 344 -11.32 16.46 9.51
CA LYS A 344 -10.19 16.93 8.67
C LYS A 344 -9.16 15.85 8.27
N ASN A 345 -9.57 14.57 8.25
CA ASN A 345 -8.69 13.42 8.01
C ASN A 345 -7.55 13.27 9.06
N GLU A 346 -7.72 13.80 10.27
CA GLU A 346 -6.79 13.52 11.36
C GLU A 346 -7.04 12.13 11.95
N ILE A 347 -5.95 11.40 12.17
CA ILE A 347 -5.98 10.07 12.79
C ILE A 347 -5.95 10.22 14.30
N GLN A 348 -7.00 9.75 14.96
CA GLN A 348 -7.10 9.65 16.43
C GLN A 348 -7.26 8.19 16.85
N ILE A 349 -6.91 7.88 18.10
CA ILE A 349 -6.97 6.51 18.63
C ILE A 349 -7.95 6.45 19.79
N GLY A 350 -9.00 5.65 19.70
CA GLY A 350 -9.94 5.47 20.82
C GLY A 350 -9.30 4.65 21.94
N LEU A 351 -9.27 5.17 23.16
CA LEU A 351 -8.65 4.53 24.33
C LEU A 351 -9.63 3.68 25.13
N CYS A 352 -10.74 4.28 25.56
CA CYS A 352 -11.80 3.63 26.33
C CYS A 352 -13.12 4.40 26.19
N ALA A 353 -14.23 3.73 26.46
CA ALA A 353 -15.53 4.37 26.61
C ALA A 353 -15.81 4.62 28.09
N ILE A 354 -16.38 5.77 28.41
CA ILE A 354 -16.81 6.17 29.76
C ILE A 354 -18.22 6.72 29.70
N ASP A 355 -18.97 6.61 30.80
CA ASP A 355 -20.27 7.29 30.92
C ASP A 355 -20.10 8.82 30.87
N THR A 356 -21.08 9.53 30.33
CA THR A 356 -21.07 11.00 30.28
C THR A 356 -20.94 11.64 31.67
N GLU A 357 -21.53 11.02 32.70
CA GLU A 357 -21.39 11.49 34.08
C GLU A 357 -19.94 11.38 34.59
N MET A 358 -19.24 10.28 34.25
CA MET A 358 -17.83 10.13 34.60
C MET A 358 -16.97 11.18 33.91
N TRP A 359 -17.29 11.51 32.66
CA TRP A 359 -16.62 12.60 31.96
C TRP A 359 -16.82 13.96 32.64
N ASP A 360 -18.03 14.28 33.07
CA ASP A 360 -18.32 15.52 33.80
C ASP A 360 -17.52 15.58 35.13
N GLN A 361 -17.41 14.46 35.84
CA GLN A 361 -16.58 14.37 37.05
C GLN A 361 -15.09 14.56 36.76
N ILE A 362 -14.58 13.99 35.66
CA ILE A 362 -13.20 14.20 35.19
C ILE A 362 -12.98 15.68 34.87
N GLN A 363 -13.91 16.32 34.16
CA GLN A 363 -13.85 17.73 33.83
C GLN A 363 -13.80 18.59 35.10
N GLU A 364 -14.66 18.34 36.08
CA GLU A 364 -14.64 19.06 37.35
C GLU A 364 -13.30 18.89 38.09
N PHE A 365 -12.75 17.68 38.09
CA PHE A 365 -11.46 17.37 38.70
C PHE A 365 -10.30 18.12 38.03
N ILE A 366 -10.27 18.12 36.69
CA ILE A 366 -9.27 18.85 35.88
C ILE A 366 -9.30 20.34 36.21
N HIS A 367 -10.49 20.96 36.25
CA HIS A 367 -10.62 22.39 36.53
C HIS A 367 -10.20 22.76 37.96
N ALA A 368 -10.38 21.85 38.91
CA ALA A 368 -9.95 22.04 40.30
C ALA A 368 -8.43 21.90 40.44
N HIS A 369 -7.80 21.04 39.64
CA HIS A 369 -6.36 20.79 39.63
C HIS A 369 -5.68 21.39 38.38
N ASP A 370 -6.13 22.59 37.99
CA ASP A 370 -5.45 23.35 36.95
C ASP A 370 -4.04 23.73 37.40
N ILE A 371 -3.07 23.70 36.49
CA ILE A 371 -1.66 23.97 36.76
C ILE A 371 -1.40 25.32 37.45
N ASP A 372 -2.26 26.32 37.21
CA ASP A 372 -2.14 27.66 37.80
C ASP A 372 -2.82 27.77 39.18
N LYS A 373 -3.48 26.71 39.66
CA LYS A 373 -4.28 26.72 40.91
C LYS A 373 -3.64 26.00 42.09
N GLY A 374 -2.49 25.35 41.92
CA GLY A 374 -1.80 24.68 43.02
C GLY A 374 -0.53 23.95 42.59
N ASP A 375 0.07 23.21 43.51
CA ASP A 375 1.39 22.58 43.35
C ASP A 375 1.45 21.09 43.71
N SER A 376 0.31 20.48 44.06
CA SER A 376 0.23 19.02 44.24
C SER A 376 0.54 18.26 42.95
N ASP A 377 0.88 16.97 43.07
CA ASP A 377 1.15 16.06 41.92
C ASP A 377 0.03 15.99 40.87
N TRP A 378 -1.19 16.42 41.19
CA TRP A 378 -2.32 16.46 40.26
C TRP A 378 -2.54 17.82 39.58
N HIS A 379 -1.82 18.89 39.97
CA HIS A 379 -1.87 20.20 39.30
C HIS A 379 -1.03 20.19 38.02
N ILE A 380 -1.39 19.28 37.12
CA ILE A 380 -0.68 18.97 35.87
C ILE A 380 -1.60 19.13 34.67
N PHE A 381 -2.76 19.79 34.83
CA PHE A 381 -3.73 19.96 33.76
C PHE A 381 -3.75 21.38 33.25
N TYR A 382 -3.87 21.52 31.94
CA TYR A 382 -4.29 22.78 31.32
C TYR A 382 -5.81 22.73 31.18
N ALA A 383 -6.56 23.37 32.08
CA ALA A 383 -8.01 23.18 32.14
C ALA A 383 -8.70 23.76 30.90
N HIS A 384 -9.45 22.91 30.21
CA HIS A 384 -10.29 23.29 29.08
C HIS A 384 -11.53 22.40 29.06
N HIS A 385 -12.70 22.98 28.79
CA HIS A 385 -13.97 22.26 28.82
C HIS A 385 -14.12 21.18 27.73
N ALA A 386 -13.34 21.27 26.65
CA ALA A 386 -13.49 20.40 25.48
C ALA A 386 -12.50 19.22 25.42
N TYR A 387 -11.43 19.23 26.22
CA TYR A 387 -10.39 18.19 26.16
C TYR A 387 -9.60 18.11 27.47
N LEU A 388 -9.02 16.95 27.72
CA LEU A 388 -8.05 16.72 28.80
C LEU A 388 -6.65 16.90 28.22
N GLN A 389 -5.85 17.80 28.79
CA GLN A 389 -4.46 18.01 28.39
C GLN A 389 -3.54 17.96 29.61
N VAL A 390 -2.54 17.09 29.56
CA VAL A 390 -1.60 16.87 30.64
C VAL A 390 -0.30 17.60 30.34
N HIS A 391 0.18 18.41 31.27
CA HIS A 391 1.37 19.24 31.16
C HIS A 391 2.13 19.29 32.49
N SER A 392 3.43 18.95 32.47
CA SER A 392 4.31 19.16 33.63
C SER A 392 5.03 20.51 33.50
N PRO A 393 4.92 21.43 34.49
CA PRO A 393 5.63 22.71 34.46
C PRO A 393 7.13 22.56 34.74
N ARG A 394 7.55 21.43 35.30
CA ARG A 394 8.91 21.16 35.75
C ARG A 394 9.27 19.70 35.51
N ASN A 395 10.55 19.44 35.31
CA ASN A 395 11.10 18.08 35.29
C ASN A 395 10.88 17.42 36.65
N THR A 396 10.30 16.23 36.63
CA THR A 396 10.18 15.34 37.78
C THR A 396 10.98 14.05 37.51
N LYS A 397 11.00 13.13 38.47
CA LYS A 397 11.59 11.80 38.24
C LYS A 397 10.85 11.03 37.13
N GLU A 398 9.54 11.26 37.02
CA GLU A 398 8.61 10.50 36.18
C GLU A 398 8.33 11.17 34.83
N LEU A 399 8.35 12.50 34.76
CA LEU A 399 7.94 13.30 33.61
C LEU A 399 8.92 14.43 33.33
N ASN A 400 9.19 14.70 32.06
CA ASN A 400 9.94 15.88 31.63
C ASN A 400 9.01 17.12 31.61
N THR A 401 9.56 18.33 31.59
CA THR A 401 8.78 19.56 31.38
C THR A 401 8.13 19.54 30.00
N GLY A 402 6.84 19.85 29.91
CA GLY A 402 6.10 19.95 28.65
C GLY A 402 4.78 19.18 28.66
N PHE A 403 4.22 18.95 27.46
CA PHE A 403 2.96 18.23 27.28
C PHE A 403 3.18 16.71 27.22
N HIS A 404 2.26 15.97 27.84
CA HIS A 404 2.32 14.50 27.90
C HIS A 404 1.19 13.80 27.16
N GLY A 405 0.16 14.54 26.77
CA GLY A 405 -0.94 13.98 25.98
C GLY A 405 -2.10 14.96 25.87
N THR A 406 -2.83 14.86 24.77
CA THR A 406 -4.12 15.54 24.59
C THR A 406 -5.18 14.50 24.27
N PHE A 407 -6.29 14.58 24.99
CA PHE A 407 -7.36 13.60 24.94
C PHE A 407 -8.70 14.30 24.72
N PHE A 408 -9.44 13.88 23.70
CA PHE A 408 -10.76 14.40 23.42
C PHE A 408 -11.83 13.40 23.83
N ALA A 409 -13.03 13.90 24.10
CA ALA A 409 -14.21 13.08 24.33
C ALA A 409 -15.10 13.16 23.10
N HIS A 410 -15.38 12.02 22.47
CA HIS A 410 -16.18 11.94 21.26
C HIS A 410 -17.26 10.89 21.39
N ASN A 411 -18.46 11.20 20.91
CA ASN A 411 -19.47 10.19 20.61
C ASN A 411 -19.14 9.58 19.23
N ILE A 412 -18.82 8.29 19.19
CA ILE A 412 -18.37 7.55 18.02
C ILE A 412 -19.38 6.44 17.74
N ASP A 413 -20.03 6.53 16.58
CA ASP A 413 -20.99 5.54 16.12
C ASP A 413 -20.33 4.16 16.01
N GLY A 414 -21.03 3.13 16.49
CA GLY A 414 -20.50 1.75 16.52
C GLY A 414 -19.58 1.44 17.70
N ILE A 415 -19.07 2.45 18.42
CA ILE A 415 -18.32 2.24 19.67
C ILE A 415 -19.18 2.54 20.88
N ASN A 416 -19.86 3.69 20.92
CA ASN A 416 -20.54 4.16 22.13
C ASN A 416 -21.96 3.65 22.28
N PHE A 417 -22.34 3.30 23.51
CA PHE A 417 -23.75 3.16 23.91
C PHE A 417 -24.39 4.54 24.18
N SER A 418 -25.71 4.57 24.39
CA SER A 418 -26.52 5.81 24.42
C SER A 418 -26.06 6.87 25.43
N ASN A 419 -25.37 6.47 26.50
CA ASN A 419 -24.88 7.33 27.58
C ASN A 419 -23.34 7.33 27.70
N GLU A 420 -22.63 6.83 26.70
CA GLU A 420 -21.18 6.73 26.70
C GLU A 420 -20.54 7.73 25.74
N ILE A 421 -19.29 8.09 26.04
CA ILE A 421 -18.38 8.78 25.14
C ILE A 421 -17.04 8.06 25.12
N THR A 422 -16.35 8.10 23.99
CA THR A 422 -15.01 7.55 23.84
C THR A 422 -13.97 8.63 24.11
N LEU A 423 -13.03 8.34 25.01
CA LEU A 423 -11.81 9.12 25.14
C LEU A 423 -10.85 8.74 24.00
N VAL A 424 -10.45 9.72 23.20
CA VAL A 424 -9.53 9.53 22.09
C VAL A 424 -8.19 10.19 22.36
N TRP A 425 -7.09 9.52 22.01
CA TRP A 425 -5.72 10.03 22.04
C TRP A 425 -5.39 10.73 20.73
N GLN A 426 -4.76 11.90 20.85
CA GLN A 426 -4.20 12.67 19.74
C GLN A 426 -2.69 12.47 19.67
N LYS A 427 -2.16 12.35 18.44
CA LYS A 427 -0.72 12.35 18.19
C LYS A 427 -0.06 13.69 18.57
N PRO A 428 1.27 13.72 18.80
CA PRO A 428 1.95 14.97 19.13
C PRO A 428 1.78 16.04 18.05
N TYR A 429 1.64 17.30 18.49
CA TYR A 429 1.50 18.45 17.58
C TYR A 429 2.82 18.82 16.91
N ASN A 430 3.94 18.77 17.66
CA ASN A 430 5.25 19.10 17.14
C ASN A 430 6.00 17.84 16.72
N HIS A 431 6.71 17.91 15.58
CA HIS A 431 7.55 16.81 15.10
C HIS A 431 8.71 16.44 16.04
N ASN A 432 9.08 17.33 16.97
CA ASN A 432 10.14 17.10 17.95
C ASN A 432 9.64 16.36 19.21
N ASP A 433 8.33 16.28 19.42
CA ASP A 433 7.77 15.60 20.58
C ASP A 433 7.89 14.09 20.34
N THR A 434 8.80 13.46 21.07
CA THR A 434 9.01 12.01 21.02
C THR A 434 7.96 11.30 21.86
N ILE A 435 7.40 10.22 21.31
CA ILE A 435 6.54 9.33 22.09
C ILE A 435 7.40 8.55 23.07
N SER A 436 7.20 8.78 24.36
CA SER A 436 7.98 8.18 25.44
C SER A 436 7.18 8.18 26.75
N ASP A 437 7.64 7.43 27.75
CA ASP A 437 7.04 7.43 29.08
C ASP A 437 7.14 8.77 29.80
N LYS A 438 8.12 9.61 29.44
CA LYS A 438 8.43 10.88 30.11
C LYS A 438 7.96 12.12 29.35
N ASP A 439 7.75 12.00 28.05
CA ASP A 439 7.34 13.08 27.14
C ASP A 439 5.89 12.80 26.70
N TRP A 440 5.62 12.68 25.39
CA TRP A 440 4.28 12.37 24.90
C TRP A 440 3.94 10.89 25.12
N TRP A 441 2.93 10.60 25.93
CA TRP A 441 2.56 9.23 26.25
C TRP A 441 2.05 8.47 25.03
N SER A 442 2.46 7.20 24.93
CA SER A 442 1.90 6.25 23.97
C SER A 442 0.44 5.92 24.31
N CYS A 443 -0.28 5.28 23.39
CA CYS A 443 -1.68 4.91 23.60
C CYS A 443 -1.85 3.99 24.80
N GLU A 444 -1.04 2.92 24.90
CA GLU A 444 -1.08 2.01 26.06
C GLU A 444 -0.74 2.73 27.37
N LYS A 445 0.29 3.58 27.39
CA LYS A 445 0.66 4.36 28.59
C LYS A 445 -0.48 5.26 29.05
N ALA A 446 -1.09 5.97 28.11
CA ALA A 446 -2.20 6.87 28.41
C ALA A 446 -3.43 6.10 28.88
N TYR A 447 -3.78 4.99 28.23
CA TYR A 447 -4.85 4.10 28.66
C TYR A 447 -4.64 3.63 30.10
N THR A 448 -3.46 3.10 30.43
CA THR A 448 -3.11 2.66 31.79
C THR A 448 -3.20 3.82 32.77
N TRP A 449 -2.66 4.99 32.45
CA TRP A 449 -2.72 6.15 33.35
C TRP A 449 -4.16 6.63 33.59
N ILE A 450 -5.00 6.67 32.55
CA ILE A 450 -6.41 7.06 32.66
C ILE A 450 -7.17 6.06 33.55
N THR A 451 -7.05 4.77 33.23
CA THR A 451 -7.86 3.72 33.85
C THR A 451 -7.39 3.32 35.25
N GLU A 452 -6.08 3.32 35.51
CA GLU A 452 -5.49 2.87 36.78
C GLU A 452 -5.09 4.00 37.72
N LYS A 453 -4.99 5.26 37.24
CA LYS A 453 -4.65 6.41 38.08
C LYS A 453 -5.71 7.50 38.09
N LEU A 454 -6.06 8.07 36.93
CA LEU A 454 -6.97 9.22 36.86
C LEU A 454 -8.38 8.88 37.35
N ILE A 455 -9.05 7.91 36.72
CA ILE A 455 -10.44 7.54 37.07
C ILE A 455 -10.56 7.16 38.55
N PRO A 456 -9.69 6.28 39.12
CA PRO A 456 -9.73 6.01 40.56
C PRO A 456 -9.60 7.28 41.42
N LYS A 457 -8.69 8.20 41.05
CA LYS A 457 -8.47 9.43 41.82
C LYS A 457 -9.67 10.38 41.75
N VAL A 458 -10.31 10.50 40.60
CA VAL A 458 -11.51 11.30 40.40
C VAL A 458 -12.64 10.77 41.29
N ILE A 459 -12.86 9.45 41.31
CA ILE A 459 -13.86 8.81 42.17
C ILE A 459 -13.56 9.09 43.65
N ASP A 460 -12.32 8.89 44.10
CA ASP A 460 -11.90 9.19 45.48
C ASP A 460 -12.18 10.65 45.84
N TRP A 461 -11.83 11.58 44.96
CA TRP A 461 -12.05 13.01 45.16
C TRP A 461 -13.54 13.39 45.26
N GLN A 462 -14.40 12.78 44.43
CA GLN A 462 -15.85 12.97 44.52
C GLN A 462 -16.43 12.43 45.83
N ILE A 463 -15.99 11.25 46.26
CA ILE A 463 -16.41 10.67 47.55
C ILE A 463 -15.94 11.56 48.71
N GLU A 464 -14.71 12.06 48.66
CA GLU A 464 -14.16 12.95 49.69
C GLU A 464 -14.94 14.26 49.82
N LYS A 465 -15.41 14.85 48.71
CA LYS A 465 -16.28 16.04 48.71
C LYS A 465 -17.61 15.79 49.43
N GLN A 466 -18.20 14.60 49.23
CA GLN A 466 -19.46 14.22 49.87
C GLN A 466 -19.31 13.90 51.36
N LEU A 467 -18.10 13.59 51.82
CA LEU A 467 -17.79 13.27 53.21
C LEU A 467 -17.51 14.54 54.03
N THR A 468 -18.57 15.30 54.37
CA THR A 468 -18.48 16.50 55.22
C THR A 468 -18.70 16.19 56.71
N GLY A 469 -17.74 16.58 57.57
CA GLY A 469 -17.89 16.55 59.03
C GLY A 469 -16.56 16.48 59.81
N PRO A 470 -16.45 17.07 61.02
CA PRO A 470 -15.20 17.09 61.80
C PRO A 470 -14.70 15.69 62.22
N LEU A 471 -15.62 14.78 62.55
CA LEU A 471 -15.33 13.42 63.04
C LEU A 471 -15.01 12.43 61.91
N VAL A 472 -15.34 12.74 60.66
CA VAL A 472 -15.10 11.86 59.51
C VAL A 472 -13.61 11.82 59.16
N LYS A 473 -12.82 12.85 59.50
CA LYS A 473 -11.38 12.96 59.19
C LYS A 473 -10.52 11.80 59.72
N ILE A 474 -10.95 11.14 60.80
CA ILE A 474 -10.17 10.10 61.49
C ILE A 474 -10.43 8.69 60.92
N ILE A 475 -11.58 8.45 60.28
CA ILE A 475 -11.98 7.15 59.68
C ILE A 475 -11.83 7.19 58.12
N ARG A 476 -11.29 8.29 57.59
CA ARG A 476 -11.29 8.65 56.16
C ARG A 476 -10.75 7.57 55.22
N SER A 477 -9.59 6.99 55.49
CA SER A 477 -8.93 6.10 54.51
C SER A 477 -9.73 4.82 54.24
N LYS A 478 -10.12 4.08 55.28
CA LYS A 478 -10.87 2.82 55.11
C LYS A 478 -12.27 3.02 54.52
N SER A 479 -12.95 4.11 54.89
CA SER A 479 -14.29 4.40 54.36
C SER A 479 -14.27 4.83 52.89
N VAL A 480 -13.27 5.59 52.46
CA VAL A 480 -13.11 5.98 51.05
C VAL A 480 -12.78 4.74 50.23
N THR A 481 -11.77 3.96 50.61
CA THR A 481 -11.39 2.73 49.88
C THR A 481 -12.55 1.75 49.69
N ASN A 482 -13.36 1.52 50.73
CA ASN A 482 -14.52 0.62 50.63
C ASN A 482 -15.62 1.17 49.71
N LYS A 483 -15.88 2.49 49.75
CA LYS A 483 -16.86 3.14 48.87
C LYS A 483 -16.39 3.18 47.42
N THR A 484 -15.12 3.46 47.19
CA THR A 484 -14.49 3.42 45.87
C THR A 484 -14.61 2.01 45.31
N LYS A 485 -14.23 0.97 46.06
CA LYS A 485 -14.40 -0.42 45.62
C LYS A 485 -15.85 -0.76 45.28
N SER A 486 -16.80 -0.35 46.14
CA SER A 486 -18.23 -0.54 45.84
C SER A 486 -18.70 0.21 44.60
N TYR A 487 -18.11 1.37 44.29
CA TYR A 487 -18.40 2.11 43.06
C TYR A 487 -17.87 1.37 41.84
N TRP A 488 -16.62 0.90 41.88
CA TRP A 488 -16.01 0.08 40.83
C TRP A 488 -16.82 -1.17 40.52
N ASP A 489 -17.18 -1.93 41.55
CA ASP A 489 -17.93 -3.18 41.42
C ASP A 489 -19.34 -2.95 40.85
N ARG A 490 -19.97 -1.81 41.17
CA ARG A 490 -21.35 -1.50 40.77
C ARG A 490 -21.44 -0.83 39.40
N TYR A 491 -20.59 0.16 39.13
CA TYR A 491 -20.77 1.08 38.01
C TYR A 491 -19.81 0.83 36.85
N LYS A 492 -18.73 0.05 37.03
CA LYS A 492 -17.73 -0.23 35.98
C LYS A 492 -17.39 1.04 35.18
N PRO A 493 -16.65 1.99 35.77
CA PRO A 493 -16.58 3.39 35.33
C PRO A 493 -16.03 3.63 33.92
N PHE A 494 -15.51 2.59 33.28
CA PHE A 494 -15.12 2.59 31.89
C PHE A 494 -15.31 1.20 31.28
N ARG A 495 -15.36 1.15 29.96
CA ARG A 495 -15.35 -0.06 29.15
C ARG A 495 -14.11 -0.10 28.26
N ASP A 496 -13.39 -1.21 28.31
CA ASP A 496 -12.28 -1.49 27.40
C ASP A 496 -12.85 -1.72 26.00
N ILE A 497 -12.43 -0.90 25.04
CA ILE A 497 -12.90 -0.94 23.64
C ILE A 497 -11.87 -1.60 22.71
N ARG A 498 -10.75 -2.09 23.24
CA ARG A 498 -9.72 -2.77 22.46
C ARG A 498 -10.22 -4.11 21.95
N LYS A 499 -10.06 -4.37 20.66
CA LYS A 499 -10.34 -5.67 20.03
C LYS A 499 -9.08 -6.56 20.13
N LYS A 500 -8.85 -7.16 21.32
CA LYS A 500 -7.69 -8.03 21.56
C LYS A 500 -7.75 -9.28 20.67
N ALA A 501 -6.64 -9.58 20.02
CA ALA A 501 -6.48 -10.80 19.25
C ALA A 501 -6.51 -12.04 20.16
N LEU A 502 -7.07 -13.15 19.66
CA LEU A 502 -7.15 -14.42 20.35
C LEU A 502 -5.79 -15.13 20.33
N LEU A 503 -5.09 -15.14 19.20
CA LEU A 503 -3.85 -15.90 18.99
C LEU A 503 -2.62 -15.20 19.58
N ASP A 504 -2.63 -13.87 19.66
CA ASP A 504 -1.52 -13.11 20.22
C ASP A 504 -1.22 -13.52 21.66
N PHE A 505 0.05 -13.86 21.92
CA PHE A 505 0.51 -14.39 23.21
C PHE A 505 -0.30 -15.58 23.75
N ASN A 506 -1.05 -16.27 22.88
CA ASN A 506 -2.02 -17.31 23.25
C ASN A 506 -3.12 -16.82 24.20
N HIS A 507 -3.63 -15.59 24.02
CA HIS A 507 -4.71 -15.02 24.82
C HIS A 507 -5.94 -15.95 24.92
N PHE A 508 -6.24 -16.73 23.88
CA PHE A 508 -7.29 -17.75 23.90
C PHE A 508 -7.16 -18.77 25.05
N ARG A 509 -5.94 -19.02 25.57
CA ARG A 509 -5.70 -19.93 26.71
C ARG A 509 -5.93 -19.26 28.07
N GLU A 510 -5.94 -17.93 28.12
CA GLU A 510 -6.28 -17.16 29.32
C GLU A 510 -7.80 -17.04 29.51
N LEU A 511 -8.55 -17.34 28.45
CA LEU A 511 -10.00 -17.36 28.40
C LEU A 511 -10.52 -18.79 28.65
N GLU A 512 -11.75 -18.88 29.15
CA GLU A 512 -12.46 -20.16 29.13
C GLU A 512 -12.81 -20.54 27.68
N LEU A 513 -12.86 -21.84 27.36
CA LEU A 513 -13.16 -22.28 25.98
C LEU A 513 -14.53 -21.76 25.51
N ILE A 514 -15.49 -21.65 26.42
CA ILE A 514 -16.81 -21.09 26.16
C ILE A 514 -16.72 -19.64 25.68
N ASP A 515 -15.82 -18.82 26.25
CA ASP A 515 -15.64 -17.43 25.86
C ASP A 515 -15.02 -17.32 24.45
N VAL A 516 -14.04 -18.18 24.16
CA VAL A 516 -13.41 -18.24 22.83
C VAL A 516 -14.45 -18.59 21.77
N ILE A 517 -15.22 -19.66 21.99
CA ILE A 517 -16.25 -20.10 21.04
C ILE A 517 -17.38 -19.07 20.92
N SER A 518 -17.77 -18.41 22.01
CA SER A 518 -18.80 -17.36 22.00
C SER A 518 -18.38 -16.16 21.16
N ARG A 519 -17.11 -15.73 21.28
CA ARG A 519 -16.55 -14.66 20.43
C ARG A 519 -16.54 -15.04 18.95
N LEU A 520 -16.12 -16.26 18.64
CA LEU A 520 -16.13 -16.76 17.25
C LEU A 520 -17.57 -16.86 16.72
N GLN A 521 -18.49 -17.45 17.48
CA GLN A 521 -19.90 -17.55 17.09
C GLN A 521 -20.50 -16.18 16.77
N TYR A 522 -20.27 -15.18 17.63
CA TYR A 522 -20.72 -13.81 17.43
C TYR A 522 -20.07 -13.16 16.19
N PHE A 523 -18.80 -13.45 15.91
CA PHE A 523 -18.15 -12.93 14.72
C PHE A 523 -18.69 -13.56 13.42
N TYR A 524 -18.88 -14.89 13.38
CA TYR A 524 -19.32 -15.59 12.17
C TYR A 524 -20.82 -15.44 11.85
N ILE A 525 -21.63 -14.89 12.77
CA ILE A 525 -22.99 -14.44 12.44
C ILE A 525 -22.99 -13.06 11.74
N CYS A 526 -21.95 -12.27 11.94
CA CYS A 526 -21.83 -10.90 11.46
C CYS A 526 -21.32 -10.83 10.01
N SER A 527 -21.68 -9.75 9.32
CA SER A 527 -21.40 -9.53 7.89
C SER A 527 -19.90 -9.42 7.55
N GLU A 528 -19.11 -9.06 8.56
CA GLU A 528 -17.68 -8.83 8.54
C GLU A 528 -16.95 -10.14 8.25
N SER A 529 -17.53 -11.26 8.68
CA SER A 529 -17.01 -12.58 8.40
C SER A 529 -17.28 -13.05 6.97
N ASN A 530 -18.14 -12.40 6.17
CA ASN A 530 -18.64 -12.92 4.88
C ASN A 530 -17.56 -13.34 3.88
N ARG A 531 -16.37 -12.76 4.04
CA ARG A 531 -15.19 -12.99 3.22
C ARG A 531 -14.36 -14.21 3.65
N ALA A 532 -14.75 -14.91 4.72
CA ALA A 532 -14.03 -16.05 5.26
C ALA A 532 -14.03 -17.24 4.29
N TYR A 533 -12.84 -17.74 4.01
CA TYR A 533 -12.61 -19.00 3.33
C TYR A 533 -11.88 -19.96 4.26
N PHE A 534 -12.37 -21.19 4.30
CA PHE A 534 -11.72 -22.30 4.97
C PHE A 534 -11.70 -23.47 4.01
N ASP A 535 -10.63 -24.25 4.03
CA ASP A 535 -10.56 -25.45 3.22
C ASP A 535 -11.38 -26.60 3.85
N LYS A 536 -11.54 -27.69 3.10
CA LYS A 536 -12.30 -28.87 3.56
C LYS A 536 -11.68 -29.52 4.79
N LYS A 537 -10.36 -29.45 4.96
CA LYS A 537 -9.63 -30.05 6.08
C LYS A 537 -9.89 -29.26 7.36
N GLU A 538 -9.89 -27.93 7.28
CA GLU A 538 -10.20 -27.02 8.39
C GLU A 538 -11.65 -27.22 8.87
N ILE A 539 -12.62 -27.25 7.94
CA ILE A 539 -14.02 -27.54 8.30
C ILE A 539 -14.17 -28.95 8.89
N SER A 540 -13.48 -29.95 8.35
CA SER A 540 -13.48 -31.30 8.91
C SER A 540 -12.94 -31.36 10.33
N GLN A 541 -11.88 -30.59 10.64
CA GLN A 541 -11.33 -30.49 11.98
C GLN A 541 -12.31 -29.84 12.96
N LEU A 542 -13.01 -28.79 12.52
CA LEU A 542 -14.05 -28.16 13.32
C LEU A 542 -15.18 -29.13 13.67
N TYR A 543 -15.66 -29.92 12.69
CA TYR A 543 -16.66 -30.98 12.96
C TYR A 543 -16.13 -32.04 13.93
N ARG A 544 -14.84 -32.44 13.83
CA ARG A 544 -14.25 -33.40 14.77
C ARG A 544 -14.20 -32.85 16.20
N ALA A 545 -13.88 -31.56 16.36
CA ALA A 545 -13.93 -30.89 17.66
C ALA A 545 -15.36 -30.80 18.21
N LEU A 546 -16.36 -30.51 17.37
CA LEU A 546 -17.76 -30.58 17.77
C LEU A 546 -18.17 -31.99 18.21
N ILE A 547 -17.80 -33.03 17.45
CA ILE A 547 -18.13 -34.42 17.78
C ILE A 547 -17.50 -34.84 19.11
N SER A 548 -16.25 -34.41 19.39
CA SER A 548 -15.60 -34.73 20.67
C SER A 548 -16.34 -34.12 21.86
N LEU A 549 -16.91 -32.92 21.70
CA LEU A 549 -17.78 -32.30 22.71
C LEU A 549 -19.11 -33.07 22.86
N ILE A 550 -19.82 -33.31 21.76
CA ILE A 550 -21.14 -33.97 21.76
C ILE A 550 -21.09 -35.38 22.37
N ARG A 551 -19.99 -36.13 22.16
CA ARG A 551 -19.82 -37.49 22.69
C ARG A 551 -19.95 -37.60 24.22
N HIS A 552 -19.79 -36.50 24.94
CA HIS A 552 -19.96 -36.46 26.39
C HIS A 552 -21.44 -36.39 26.82
N GLY A 553 -22.39 -36.37 25.87
CA GLY A 553 -23.82 -36.45 26.13
C GLY A 553 -24.40 -35.20 26.80
N ARG A 554 -23.72 -34.05 26.68
CA ARG A 554 -24.16 -32.76 27.19
C ARG A 554 -24.92 -31.98 26.11
N GLY A 555 -25.80 -31.06 26.53
CA GLY A 555 -26.64 -30.26 25.64
C GLY A 555 -28.01 -30.89 25.35
N TYR A 556 -28.94 -30.08 24.85
CA TYR A 556 -30.28 -30.51 24.50
C TYR A 556 -30.30 -31.06 23.06
N PHE A 557 -30.45 -32.37 22.93
CA PHE A 557 -30.39 -33.08 21.64
C PHE A 557 -31.27 -32.48 20.53
N PRO A 558 -32.57 -32.16 20.75
CA PRO A 558 -33.39 -31.58 19.69
C PRO A 558 -32.85 -30.25 19.16
N TYR A 559 -32.23 -29.43 20.03
CA TYR A 559 -31.56 -28.21 19.59
C TYR A 559 -30.31 -28.51 18.77
N LEU A 560 -29.42 -29.39 19.25
CA LEU A 560 -28.24 -29.84 18.51
C LEU A 560 -28.60 -30.39 17.13
N ASN A 561 -29.60 -31.28 17.06
CA ASN A 561 -30.13 -31.82 15.81
C ASN A 561 -30.60 -30.68 14.90
N SER A 562 -31.46 -29.78 15.38
CA SER A 562 -31.99 -28.66 14.58
C SER A 562 -30.94 -27.71 13.97
N LYS A 563 -29.76 -27.60 14.59
CA LYS A 563 -28.66 -26.73 14.12
C LYS A 563 -27.74 -27.45 13.14
N LEU A 564 -27.61 -28.76 13.26
CA LEU A 564 -26.59 -29.55 12.54
C LEU A 564 -27.17 -30.42 11.43
N SER A 565 -28.45 -30.79 11.50
CA SER A 565 -29.17 -31.42 10.39
C SER A 565 -29.73 -30.32 9.49
N PHE A 566 -29.01 -30.00 8.42
CA PHE A 566 -29.42 -28.99 7.42
C PHE A 566 -30.63 -29.48 6.60
N GLY A 567 -31.79 -29.59 7.24
CA GLY A 567 -33.12 -29.76 6.65
C GLY A 567 -33.39 -31.07 5.91
N SER A 568 -32.56 -32.10 6.04
CA SER A 568 -32.67 -33.32 5.20
C SER A 568 -32.70 -34.66 5.94
N ARG A 569 -32.41 -34.69 7.26
CA ARG A 569 -32.50 -35.92 8.05
C ARG A 569 -32.75 -35.60 9.53
N ASP A 570 -33.89 -36.05 10.05
CA ASP A 570 -34.11 -36.04 11.50
C ASP A 570 -33.40 -37.24 12.11
N CYS A 571 -32.28 -37.00 12.80
CA CYS A 571 -31.68 -38.02 13.66
C CYS A 571 -32.60 -38.27 14.86
N SER A 572 -32.71 -39.52 15.30
CA SER A 572 -33.59 -39.91 16.41
C SER A 572 -32.89 -39.79 17.77
N ASN A 573 -31.56 -39.81 17.78
CA ASN A 573 -30.74 -39.77 18.99
C ASN A 573 -29.33 -39.22 18.70
N ILE A 574 -28.55 -39.03 19.77
CA ILE A 574 -27.21 -38.43 19.70
C ILE A 574 -26.19 -39.28 18.92
N ASN A 575 -26.32 -40.61 18.95
CA ASN A 575 -25.41 -41.51 18.24
C ASN A 575 -25.65 -41.43 16.72
N GLU A 576 -26.92 -41.42 16.31
CA GLU A 576 -27.28 -41.19 14.90
C GLU A 576 -26.79 -39.83 14.38
N LEU A 577 -26.83 -38.79 15.22
CA LEU A 577 -26.28 -37.48 14.87
C LEU A 577 -24.76 -37.56 14.71
N ILE A 578 -24.05 -38.19 15.63
CA ILE A 578 -22.59 -38.39 15.52
C ILE A 578 -22.23 -39.16 14.25
N ASP A 579 -22.95 -40.24 13.93
CA ASP A 579 -22.72 -41.04 12.72
C ASP A 579 -22.96 -40.23 11.45
N TYR A 580 -24.02 -39.42 11.43
CA TYR A 580 -24.29 -38.49 10.33
C TYR A 580 -23.15 -37.47 10.14
N LEU A 581 -22.67 -36.85 11.21
CA LEU A 581 -21.57 -35.88 11.14
C LEU A 581 -20.25 -36.54 10.70
N ASN A 582 -19.94 -37.74 11.19
CA ASN A 582 -18.78 -38.51 10.72
C ASN A 582 -18.90 -38.85 9.23
N LYS A 583 -20.08 -39.24 8.75
CA LYS A 583 -20.28 -39.51 7.33
C LYS A 583 -20.09 -38.25 6.48
N LYS A 584 -20.58 -37.10 6.97
CA LYS A 584 -20.38 -35.80 6.32
C LYS A 584 -18.90 -35.44 6.19
N ILE A 585 -18.08 -35.74 7.20
CA ILE A 585 -16.62 -35.61 7.14
C ILE A 585 -16.02 -36.57 6.12
N GLU A 586 -16.43 -37.84 6.11
CA GLU A 586 -15.90 -38.87 5.21
C GLU A 586 -16.15 -38.53 3.72
N VAL A 587 -17.32 -37.99 3.40
CA VAL A 587 -17.69 -37.61 2.01
C VAL A 587 -17.40 -36.14 1.69
N GLU A 588 -16.80 -35.39 2.62
CA GLU A 588 -16.49 -33.96 2.50
C GLU A 588 -17.68 -33.08 2.06
N SER A 589 -18.88 -33.39 2.56
CA SER A 589 -20.13 -32.73 2.13
C SER A 589 -20.44 -31.49 2.99
N PHE A 590 -19.70 -30.41 2.76
CA PHE A 590 -19.82 -29.14 3.50
C PHE A 590 -20.51 -28.05 2.65
N LEU A 591 -21.20 -27.13 3.32
CA LEU A 591 -21.78 -25.93 2.69
C LEU A 591 -20.72 -24.83 2.46
N MET A 592 -19.61 -24.86 3.21
CA MET A 592 -18.46 -23.96 3.05
C MET A 592 -18.86 -22.47 3.18
N ASN A 593 -19.78 -22.19 4.10
CA ASN A 593 -20.29 -20.84 4.36
C ASN A 593 -20.38 -20.52 5.85
N ASN A 594 -20.53 -19.23 6.16
CA ASN A 594 -20.47 -18.74 7.54
C ASN A 594 -21.65 -19.21 8.37
N ASN A 595 -22.81 -19.41 7.74
CA ASN A 595 -23.96 -19.97 8.43
C ASN A 595 -23.68 -21.40 8.92
N GLU A 596 -23.01 -22.25 8.14
CA GLU A 596 -22.59 -23.56 8.62
C GLU A 596 -21.61 -23.46 9.80
N ILE A 597 -20.62 -22.57 9.72
CA ILE A 597 -19.61 -22.36 10.77
C ILE A 597 -20.24 -21.85 12.07
N GLU A 598 -21.10 -20.84 11.98
CA GLU A 598 -21.83 -20.26 13.10
C GLU A 598 -22.71 -21.31 13.78
N LEU A 599 -23.41 -22.15 13.02
CA LEU A 599 -24.27 -23.20 13.56
C LEU A 599 -23.44 -24.28 14.27
N ILE A 600 -22.23 -24.58 13.78
CA ILE A 600 -21.29 -25.47 14.48
C ILE A 600 -20.89 -24.84 15.82
N PHE A 601 -20.46 -23.58 15.85
CA PHE A 601 -20.09 -22.94 17.12
C PHE A 601 -21.27 -22.86 18.09
N ARG A 602 -22.47 -22.56 17.60
CA ARG A 602 -23.70 -22.57 18.41
C ARG A 602 -23.99 -23.96 19.00
N ALA A 603 -23.72 -25.03 18.26
CA ALA A 603 -23.83 -26.39 18.77
C ALA A 603 -22.71 -26.75 19.77
N MET A 604 -21.48 -26.26 19.56
CA MET A 604 -20.38 -26.43 20.51
C MET A 604 -20.72 -25.75 21.85
N LEU A 605 -21.27 -24.54 21.84
CA LEU A 605 -21.73 -23.83 23.04
C LEU A 605 -22.82 -24.63 23.77
N GLU A 606 -23.80 -25.17 23.04
CA GLU A 606 -24.84 -26.02 23.63
C GLU A 606 -24.26 -27.29 24.29
N ALA A 607 -23.22 -27.89 23.68
CA ALA A 607 -22.55 -29.06 24.24
C ALA A 607 -21.69 -28.71 25.49
N ILE A 608 -21.09 -27.52 25.53
CA ILE A 608 -20.31 -27.05 26.68
C ILE A 608 -21.21 -26.64 27.85
N ARG A 609 -22.38 -26.04 27.56
CA ARG A 609 -23.30 -25.42 28.54
C ARG A 609 -22.66 -24.22 29.23
N ASP A 610 -22.54 -24.26 30.56
CA ASP A 610 -22.15 -23.10 31.37
C ASP A 610 -20.67 -23.14 31.79
N THR A 611 -19.97 -24.27 31.57
CA THR A 611 -18.55 -24.44 31.97
C THR A 611 -17.86 -25.50 31.11
N ASP A 612 -16.57 -25.32 30.86
CA ASP A 612 -15.67 -26.25 30.18
C ASP A 612 -14.76 -27.05 31.13
N ASP A 613 -14.96 -26.96 32.46
CA ASP A 613 -14.15 -27.62 33.49
C ASP A 613 -14.11 -29.15 33.41
N TRP A 614 -15.11 -29.73 32.76
CA TRP A 614 -15.22 -31.17 32.56
C TRP A 614 -14.30 -31.70 31.44
N LEU A 615 -13.67 -30.81 30.67
CA LEU A 615 -12.69 -31.16 29.65
C LEU A 615 -11.29 -31.23 30.27
N THR A 616 -10.54 -32.27 29.91
CA THR A 616 -9.11 -32.33 30.21
C THR A 616 -8.33 -31.26 29.44
N HIS A 617 -7.17 -30.86 29.95
CA HIS A 617 -6.28 -29.93 29.26
C HIS A 617 -5.96 -30.40 27.83
N GLN A 618 -5.72 -31.69 27.62
CA GLN A 618 -5.44 -32.24 26.29
C GLN A 618 -6.64 -32.05 25.35
N GLN A 619 -7.87 -32.32 25.81
CA GLN A 619 -9.08 -32.10 25.00
C GLN A 619 -9.27 -30.62 24.65
N LYS A 620 -9.02 -29.70 25.61
CA LYS A 620 -9.07 -28.26 25.32
C LYS A 620 -8.05 -27.87 24.25
N GLU A 621 -6.83 -28.37 24.32
CA GLU A 621 -5.79 -28.10 23.31
C GLU A 621 -6.14 -28.68 21.93
N GLU A 622 -6.72 -29.88 21.86
CA GLU A 622 -7.20 -30.46 20.60
C GLU A 622 -8.31 -29.59 19.97
N ILE A 623 -9.22 -29.07 20.79
CA ILE A 623 -10.26 -28.14 20.32
C ILE A 623 -9.63 -26.81 19.88
N TYR A 624 -8.74 -26.22 20.67
CA TYR A 624 -8.05 -24.97 20.29
C TYR A 624 -7.27 -25.11 18.98
N SER A 625 -6.61 -26.25 18.77
CA SER A 625 -5.93 -26.54 17.50
C SER A 625 -6.92 -26.56 16.32
N ALA A 626 -8.12 -27.11 16.49
CA ALA A 626 -9.16 -27.09 15.47
C ALA A 626 -9.78 -25.68 15.26
N LEU A 627 -9.80 -24.85 16.30
CA LEU A 627 -10.29 -23.47 16.25
C LEU A 627 -9.27 -22.50 15.63
N GLN A 628 -7.99 -22.86 15.54
CA GLN A 628 -6.91 -21.97 15.13
C GLN A 628 -7.17 -21.26 13.79
N PRO A 629 -7.60 -21.92 12.69
CA PRO A 629 -7.87 -21.22 11.43
C PRO A 629 -8.94 -20.13 11.58
N PHE A 630 -9.98 -20.41 12.37
CA PHE A 630 -11.09 -19.50 12.61
C PHE A 630 -10.68 -18.32 13.50
N MET A 631 -9.79 -18.56 14.48
CA MET A 631 -9.18 -17.51 15.29
C MET A 631 -8.25 -16.63 14.45
N SER A 632 -7.45 -17.22 13.55
CA SER A 632 -6.59 -16.47 12.63
C SER A 632 -7.38 -15.50 11.76
N PHE A 633 -8.47 -15.98 11.16
CA PHE A 633 -9.32 -15.13 10.32
C PHE A 633 -10.06 -14.05 11.15
N TYR A 634 -10.51 -14.38 12.37
CA TYR A 634 -11.08 -13.42 13.33
C TYR A 634 -10.08 -12.31 13.68
N ASP A 635 -8.86 -12.67 14.08
CA ASP A 635 -7.80 -11.71 14.45
C ASP A 635 -7.40 -10.82 13.27
N TYR A 636 -7.28 -11.42 12.08
CA TYR A 636 -6.98 -10.72 10.85
C TYR A 636 -8.06 -9.71 10.47
N THR A 637 -9.34 -10.12 10.53
CA THR A 637 -10.46 -9.23 10.20
C THR A 637 -10.58 -8.09 11.22
N ASN A 638 -10.40 -8.37 12.51
CA ASN A 638 -10.33 -7.34 13.54
C ASN A 638 -9.19 -6.35 13.30
N SER A 639 -8.05 -6.81 12.74
CA SER A 639 -6.98 -5.91 12.32
C SER A 639 -7.46 -4.92 11.27
N ILE A 640 -8.13 -5.40 10.23
CA ILE A 640 -8.65 -4.58 9.13
C ILE A 640 -9.75 -3.61 9.59
N GLU A 641 -10.68 -4.08 10.42
CA GLU A 641 -11.81 -3.27 10.90
C GLU A 641 -11.36 -2.03 11.67
N ARG A 642 -10.31 -2.16 12.50
CA ARG A 642 -9.76 -1.04 13.27
C ARG A 642 -9.38 0.16 12.41
N TYR A 643 -9.10 -0.04 11.10
CA TYR A 643 -8.72 1.00 10.15
C TYR A 643 -9.80 1.39 9.14
N SER A 644 -10.93 0.69 9.11
CA SER A 644 -11.95 0.87 8.05
C SER A 644 -13.35 1.23 8.58
N GLU A 645 -13.54 1.14 9.89
CA GLU A 645 -14.86 1.25 10.52
C GLU A 645 -15.21 2.69 10.95
N PHE A 646 -14.30 3.41 11.62
CA PHE A 646 -14.62 4.60 12.43
C PHE A 646 -14.03 5.94 11.96
#